data_AF-A0A3N4PPD0-F1
#
_entry.id   AF-A0A3N4PPD0-F1
#
_cell.length_a   1.000
_cell.length_b   1.000
_cell.length_c   1.000
_cell.angle_alpha   90.00
_cell.angle_beta   90.00
_cell.angle_gamma   90.00
#
_symmetry.space_group_name_H-M   'P 1'
#
loop_
_entity.id
_entity.type
_entity.pdbx_description
1 polymer ?
#
loop_
_entity_poly.entity_id
_entity_poly.type
_entity_poly.pdbx_seq_one_letter_code
_entity_poly.pdbx_strand_id
1 'polypeptide(L)'
;MVSVQNGQLVYLKYANQGQTNADNQVPDFSNAGYRGGGVSLPFIPVVDSIAPVEGNNQAHIQAAIDRVSALPPDASGFRGALLLKAGVYPVDGQLRIRANGVVLRGEGNGREGTVLIATQKTNHNFLYVQGTGSGYGEVAGSKVRITTPFVGTGAKTFAVAAGHTFQPGNKIVVQKTPNDLWIDTLQMRQYGWTASGYKTTYEREVVAVSGNSITIDIPVVDPIETAFGGGEVFKSNITGRIQESGVENLRIESYFLNNDDESHGWIAVVFTRAENCWMRDVIAKYFGYGAASISGQSRFITVQDCAMIDPKSQTTGGRKYSFNLEGNSTSNLYQRCKTWGGRHDLVSGSKVPGPNVFLDCLSDNTRADIGPHHRWSTGQLYDNVYGGQIRVQNRGASGSGHGWAGVQTMFWNVYSYTSDVKVESPIGGLNWGIGAVGKARNGAGYWESWGAHVLPRSLYLAQLQERLGEAAVNNITTPEQRAGRIWDSLLAQTRRIAAEPKVPYFDTDTLNSFDITDNGGIINGQYPNTAKPSENFTSLIDNLITTKYYASGRKALWVEYIAPRKAILSRYTITSGNDVPERDPKNWKLLGSNDGSTWAVLDSQLNQAFDSRRLTRSFPLDTNTTAFQYYRLQITANNGHSGTQFSEWELWERRLQSITFNEVPPITYGDEPFELLAGSNAGLPVTMEVISGPAAFVDSTLVFSGAGDVVVRASQAGNEQYFPATAEITIHVSKAAQTVTFPVIAPRLKHQTATLSATASTGWPVTYSVVSGGGIITDNQIKLTEEGLVMVRATQAGNENYDTASADQSILVLGPGVIKDPIDIKVYPNPTRGPLTVQLQSKKEATYTFRVFDRAGNQVAYAIIPQGQADTYVSLNLSALRHDLYLLHVTDGTDKTVRGILKL
;
A
#
# COMPACT_ATOMS: atom_id res chain seq x y z
N MET A 1 -15.73 24.96 -27.39
CA MET A 1 -14.54 25.32 -26.56
C MET A 1 -13.36 24.38 -26.77
N VAL A 2 -13.61 23.08 -26.89
CA VAL A 2 -12.63 22.08 -27.31
C VAL A 2 -13.23 21.36 -28.53
N SER A 3 -12.46 21.19 -29.59
CA SER A 3 -12.89 20.46 -30.79
C SER A 3 -11.79 19.54 -31.26
N VAL A 4 -12.13 18.53 -32.06
CA VAL A 4 -11.13 17.69 -32.74
C VAL A 4 -11.00 18.17 -34.17
N GLN A 5 -9.81 18.56 -34.58
CA GLN A 5 -9.49 18.93 -35.97
C GLN A 5 -8.28 18.12 -36.42
N ASN A 6 -8.39 17.42 -37.54
CA ASN A 6 -7.33 16.55 -38.07
C ASN A 6 -6.77 15.55 -37.02
N GLY A 7 -7.63 15.04 -36.14
CA GLY A 7 -7.26 14.09 -35.09
C GLY A 7 -6.56 14.69 -33.87
N GLN A 8 -6.42 16.02 -33.78
CA GLN A 8 -5.82 16.72 -32.64
C GLN A 8 -6.85 17.57 -31.89
N LEU A 9 -6.63 17.80 -30.59
CA LEU A 9 -7.48 18.69 -29.81
C LEU A 9 -7.13 20.14 -30.13
N VAL A 10 -8.15 20.93 -30.43
CA VAL A 10 -8.04 22.37 -30.65
C VAL A 10 -8.79 23.08 -29.54
N TYR A 11 -8.06 23.94 -28.83
CA TYR A 11 -8.56 24.71 -27.69
C TYR A 11 -8.85 26.14 -28.11
N LEU A 12 -10.10 26.57 -27.95
CA LEU A 12 -10.46 27.97 -28.14
C LEU A 12 -10.04 28.79 -26.92
N LYS A 13 -9.41 29.93 -27.18
CA LYS A 13 -9.16 30.92 -26.14
C LYS A 13 -10.44 31.67 -25.77
N TYR A 14 -10.55 32.08 -24.52
CA TYR A 14 -11.72 32.79 -24.01
C TYR A 14 -11.36 33.81 -22.92
N ALA A 15 -12.23 34.80 -22.75
CA ALA A 15 -12.20 35.75 -21.65
C ALA A 15 -13.19 35.28 -20.56
N ASN A 16 -12.81 35.39 -19.28
CA ASN A 16 -13.78 35.21 -18.21
C ASN A 16 -14.76 36.40 -18.16
N GLN A 17 -15.89 36.23 -17.48
CA GLN A 17 -16.79 37.35 -17.21
C GLN A 17 -16.03 38.49 -16.52
N GLY A 18 -16.09 39.70 -17.07
CA GLY A 18 -15.37 40.88 -16.59
C GLY A 18 -13.98 41.08 -17.18
N GLN A 19 -13.51 40.20 -18.06
CA GLN A 19 -12.22 40.34 -18.77
C GLN A 19 -12.43 40.74 -20.24
N THR A 20 -11.50 41.52 -20.79
CA THR A 20 -11.54 41.96 -22.20
C THR A 20 -10.66 41.12 -23.14
N ASN A 21 -9.67 40.40 -22.60
CA ASN A 21 -8.71 39.64 -23.39
C ASN A 21 -8.97 38.13 -23.27
N ALA A 22 -8.90 37.43 -24.41
CA ALA A 22 -9.05 35.98 -24.47
C ALA A 22 -7.71 35.28 -24.21
N ASP A 23 -7.28 35.25 -22.94
CA ASP A 23 -5.99 34.67 -22.51
C ASP A 23 -6.14 33.35 -21.74
N ASN A 24 -7.37 32.88 -21.53
CA ASN A 24 -7.65 31.58 -20.91
C ASN A 24 -7.91 30.51 -21.98
N GLN A 25 -7.66 29.25 -21.64
CA GLN A 25 -8.09 28.06 -22.39
C GLN A 25 -8.47 26.93 -21.43
N VAL A 26 -9.22 25.94 -21.93
CA VAL A 26 -9.55 24.74 -21.14
C VAL A 26 -8.23 24.07 -20.71
N PRO A 27 -8.02 23.80 -19.40
CA PRO A 27 -6.75 23.26 -18.94
C PRO A 27 -6.60 21.79 -19.32
N ASP A 28 -5.35 21.35 -19.42
CA ASP A 28 -4.98 19.94 -19.56
C ASP A 28 -5.17 19.20 -18.22
N PHE A 29 -6.14 18.29 -18.17
CA PHE A 29 -6.45 17.46 -17.00
C PHE A 29 -5.71 16.13 -17.00
N SER A 30 -4.97 15.80 -18.07
CA SER A 30 -4.39 14.46 -18.28
C SER A 30 -3.25 14.09 -17.32
N ASN A 31 -2.82 15.02 -16.47
CA ASN A 31 -1.80 14.79 -15.44
C ASN A 31 -2.38 14.17 -14.14
N ALA A 32 -3.68 13.88 -14.10
CA ALA A 32 -4.30 13.25 -12.95
C ALA A 32 -4.05 11.73 -12.88
N GLY A 33 -3.79 11.21 -11.69
CA GLY A 33 -3.63 9.78 -11.41
C GLY A 33 -2.18 9.34 -11.22
N TYR A 34 -2.02 8.05 -10.91
CA TYR A 34 -0.75 7.36 -10.63
C TYR A 34 0.35 7.74 -11.62
N ARG A 35 1.49 8.21 -11.08
CA ARG A 35 2.65 8.70 -11.83
C ARG A 35 2.33 9.75 -12.91
N GLY A 36 1.33 10.59 -12.65
CA GLY A 36 0.90 11.65 -13.57
C GLY A 36 -0.06 11.19 -14.66
N GLY A 37 -0.73 10.04 -14.49
CA GLY A 37 -1.69 9.50 -15.44
C GLY A 37 -1.05 8.74 -16.61
N GLY A 38 -1.79 7.78 -17.18
CA GLY A 38 -1.33 6.99 -18.34
C GLY A 38 -0.43 5.79 -18.03
N VAL A 39 -0.14 5.54 -16.76
CA VAL A 39 0.64 4.39 -16.28
C VAL A 39 -0.29 3.35 -15.66
N SER A 40 -0.13 2.08 -16.05
CA SER A 40 -0.88 0.97 -15.44
C SER A 40 -0.55 0.86 -13.96
N LEU A 41 -1.56 0.62 -13.13
CA LEU A 41 -1.32 0.27 -11.73
C LEU A 41 -0.58 -1.06 -11.64
N PRO A 42 0.57 -1.12 -10.94
CA PRO A 42 1.42 -2.29 -10.95
C PRO A 42 0.74 -3.49 -10.28
N PHE A 43 1.22 -4.68 -10.58
CA PHE A 43 0.89 -5.90 -9.86
C PHE A 43 2.13 -6.34 -9.08
N ILE A 44 2.10 -6.11 -7.76
CA ILE A 44 3.26 -6.36 -6.89
C ILE A 44 3.27 -7.82 -6.41
N PRO A 45 4.40 -8.55 -6.47
CA PRO A 45 4.49 -9.92 -5.95
C PRO A 45 4.12 -10.02 -4.47
N VAL A 46 3.50 -11.14 -4.10
CA VAL A 46 3.18 -11.46 -2.70
C VAL A 46 4.45 -11.92 -1.99
N VAL A 47 4.74 -11.33 -0.84
CA VAL A 47 5.93 -11.65 -0.01
C VAL A 47 5.56 -12.17 1.38
N ASP A 48 4.33 -11.93 1.83
CA ASP A 48 3.76 -12.48 3.05
C ASP A 48 2.26 -12.74 2.82
N SER A 49 1.71 -13.73 3.52
CA SER A 49 0.28 -14.01 3.50
C SER A 49 -0.24 -14.51 4.84
N ILE A 50 -1.42 -14.04 5.24
CA ILE A 50 -2.09 -14.46 6.48
C ILE A 50 -3.54 -14.85 6.21
N ALA A 51 -4.06 -15.77 7.02
CA ALA A 51 -5.48 -16.11 7.12
C ALA A 51 -6.11 -15.39 8.33
N PRO A 52 -7.45 -15.23 8.39
CA PRO A 52 -8.08 -14.61 9.54
C PRO A 52 -7.92 -15.49 10.79
N VAL A 53 -7.82 -14.85 11.95
CA VAL A 53 -7.87 -15.49 13.27
C VAL A 53 -9.24 -15.26 13.92
N GLU A 54 -9.59 -16.09 14.91
CA GLU A 54 -10.80 -15.89 15.71
C GLU A 54 -10.75 -14.54 16.46
N GLY A 55 -11.85 -13.79 16.41
CA GLY A 55 -11.97 -12.50 17.10
C GLY A 55 -11.28 -11.33 16.41
N ASN A 56 -10.69 -10.42 17.20
CA ASN A 56 -10.10 -9.18 16.69
C ASN A 56 -8.78 -9.44 15.94
N ASN A 57 -8.77 -9.11 14.64
CA ASN A 57 -7.65 -9.25 13.73
C ASN A 57 -6.79 -7.98 13.61
N GLN A 58 -7.06 -6.91 14.36
CA GLN A 58 -6.35 -5.63 14.22
C GLN A 58 -4.82 -5.80 14.39
N ALA A 59 -4.39 -6.39 15.52
CA ALA A 59 -2.97 -6.58 15.80
C ALA A 59 -2.33 -7.59 14.84
N HIS A 60 -3.07 -8.64 14.48
CA HIS A 60 -2.64 -9.68 13.54
C HIS A 60 -2.33 -9.11 12.15
N ILE A 61 -3.23 -8.30 11.60
CA ILE A 61 -3.04 -7.65 10.30
C ILE A 61 -1.96 -6.57 10.39
N GLN A 62 -1.93 -5.76 11.45
CA GLN A 62 -0.93 -4.70 11.58
C GLN A 62 0.49 -5.27 11.67
N ALA A 63 0.70 -6.34 12.44
CA ALA A 63 1.99 -7.01 12.53
C ALA A 63 2.45 -7.55 11.17
N ALA A 64 1.54 -8.08 10.35
CA ALA A 64 1.87 -8.52 9.00
C ALA A 64 2.21 -7.35 8.06
N ILE A 65 1.51 -6.21 8.16
CA ILE A 65 1.88 -4.98 7.44
C ILE A 65 3.27 -4.51 7.86
N ASP A 66 3.59 -4.59 9.16
CA ASP A 66 4.87 -4.15 9.71
C ASP A 66 6.03 -5.06 9.24
N ARG A 67 5.82 -6.38 9.14
CA ARG A 67 6.80 -7.31 8.54
C ARG A 67 7.12 -6.96 7.09
N VAL A 68 6.11 -6.73 6.26
CA VAL A 68 6.32 -6.31 4.86
C VAL A 68 6.98 -4.93 4.82
N SER A 69 6.65 -4.03 5.74
CA SER A 69 7.26 -2.71 5.87
C SER A 69 8.75 -2.79 6.23
N ALA A 70 9.20 -3.85 6.91
CA ALA A 70 10.59 -4.07 7.30
C ALA A 70 11.47 -4.60 6.14
N LEU A 71 10.90 -5.21 5.11
CA LEU A 71 11.65 -5.75 3.98
C LEU A 71 12.38 -4.66 3.18
N PRO A 72 13.61 -4.88 2.69
CA PRO A 72 14.29 -3.91 1.84
C PRO A 72 13.47 -3.65 0.55
N PRO A 73 13.30 -2.38 0.12
CA PRO A 73 12.63 -2.10 -1.14
C PRO A 73 13.48 -2.57 -2.33
N ASP A 74 12.82 -3.02 -3.39
CA ASP A 74 13.43 -3.32 -4.67
C ASP A 74 13.90 -2.05 -5.40
N ALA A 75 14.53 -2.23 -6.57
CA ALA A 75 15.02 -1.11 -7.39
C ALA A 75 13.90 -0.15 -7.87
N SER A 76 12.64 -0.58 -7.84
CA SER A 76 11.46 0.23 -8.18
C SER A 76 10.79 0.87 -6.96
N GLY A 77 11.30 0.60 -5.76
CA GLY A 77 10.80 1.15 -4.49
C GLY A 77 9.75 0.28 -3.78
N PHE A 78 9.47 -0.94 -4.25
CA PHE A 78 8.47 -1.84 -3.67
C PHE A 78 9.09 -2.81 -2.66
N ARG A 79 8.42 -3.02 -1.53
CA ARG A 79 8.77 -4.04 -0.52
C ARG A 79 8.01 -5.34 -0.73
N GLY A 80 6.83 -5.26 -1.33
CA GLY A 80 5.99 -6.41 -1.67
C GLY A 80 4.54 -6.23 -1.28
N ALA A 81 3.72 -7.23 -1.61
CA ALA A 81 2.32 -7.30 -1.21
C ALA A 81 2.12 -8.24 -0.02
N LEU A 82 1.39 -7.77 0.99
CA LEU A 82 0.75 -8.62 1.99
C LEU A 82 -0.57 -9.15 1.41
N LEU A 83 -0.69 -10.47 1.29
CA LEU A 83 -1.92 -11.14 0.88
C LEU A 83 -2.75 -11.56 2.10
N LEU A 84 -3.91 -10.95 2.27
CA LEU A 84 -4.94 -11.44 3.19
C LEU A 84 -5.76 -12.51 2.47
N LYS A 85 -5.66 -13.76 2.93
CA LYS A 85 -6.44 -14.87 2.38
C LYS A 85 -7.94 -14.64 2.51
N ALA A 86 -8.72 -15.27 1.63
CA ALA A 86 -10.18 -15.19 1.69
C ALA A 86 -10.70 -15.60 3.09
N GLY A 87 -11.70 -14.87 3.59
CA GLY A 87 -12.23 -15.01 4.94
C GLY A 87 -12.65 -13.67 5.55
N VAL A 88 -13.27 -13.74 6.73
CA VAL A 88 -13.80 -12.58 7.45
C VAL A 88 -12.86 -12.21 8.60
N TYR A 89 -12.41 -10.95 8.62
CA TYR A 89 -11.50 -10.39 9.61
C TYR A 89 -12.22 -9.27 10.38
N PRO A 90 -12.80 -9.56 11.57
CA PRO A 90 -13.23 -8.52 12.49
C PRO A 90 -12.03 -7.69 12.95
N VAL A 91 -12.11 -6.36 12.87
CA VAL A 91 -11.01 -5.45 13.21
C VAL A 91 -11.58 -4.36 14.13
N ASP A 92 -11.25 -4.46 15.41
CA ASP A 92 -11.52 -3.42 16.40
C ASP A 92 -10.29 -2.51 16.49
N GLY A 93 -10.35 -1.39 15.78
CA GLY A 93 -9.27 -0.43 15.68
C GLY A 93 -9.01 0.02 14.25
N GLN A 94 -7.79 0.52 14.03
CA GLN A 94 -7.35 1.09 12.76
C GLN A 94 -6.12 0.35 12.23
N LEU A 95 -6.00 0.28 10.91
CA LEU A 95 -4.85 -0.25 10.19
C LEU A 95 -4.06 0.87 9.53
N ARG A 96 -2.74 0.71 9.41
CA ARG A 96 -1.87 1.75 8.84
C ARG A 96 -0.74 1.17 8.01
N ILE A 97 -0.60 1.69 6.79
CA ILE A 97 0.56 1.55 5.93
C ILE A 97 1.35 2.86 6.01
N ARG A 98 2.58 2.78 6.52
CA ARG A 98 3.46 3.96 6.74
C ARG A 98 4.78 3.91 5.98
N ALA A 99 5.21 2.74 5.53
CA ALA A 99 6.41 2.57 4.72
C ALA A 99 6.07 2.61 3.23
N ASN A 100 6.99 3.17 2.43
CA ASN A 100 6.89 3.12 0.98
C ASN A 100 6.91 1.67 0.48
N GLY A 101 6.28 1.41 -0.66
CA GLY A 101 6.42 0.15 -1.37
C GLY A 101 5.54 -0.99 -0.87
N VAL A 102 4.55 -0.72 0.00
CA VAL A 102 3.74 -1.76 0.65
C VAL A 102 2.35 -1.81 0.03
N VAL A 103 1.92 -3.02 -0.35
CA VAL A 103 0.57 -3.26 -0.89
C VAL A 103 -0.20 -4.20 0.03
N LEU A 104 -1.42 -3.80 0.42
CA LEU A 104 -2.38 -4.67 1.08
C LEU A 104 -3.35 -5.24 0.05
N ARG A 105 -3.34 -6.57 -0.16
CA ARG A 105 -4.14 -7.26 -1.17
C ARG A 105 -5.04 -8.32 -0.55
N GLY A 106 -6.29 -8.44 -1.01
CA GLY A 106 -7.16 -9.58 -0.72
C GLY A 106 -7.26 -10.60 -1.87
N GLU A 107 -8.03 -11.66 -1.65
CA GLU A 107 -8.38 -12.70 -2.62
C GLU A 107 -9.82 -12.53 -3.15
N GLY A 108 -10.25 -11.28 -3.35
CA GLY A 108 -11.56 -10.95 -3.92
C GLY A 108 -12.35 -9.97 -3.06
N ASN A 109 -13.16 -9.13 -3.69
CA ASN A 109 -14.03 -8.16 -3.02
C ASN A 109 -15.49 -8.63 -2.82
N GLY A 110 -15.80 -9.87 -3.20
CA GLY A 110 -17.08 -10.52 -2.93
C GLY A 110 -17.25 -10.92 -1.46
N ARG A 111 -18.45 -11.40 -1.10
CA ARG A 111 -18.76 -11.88 0.26
C ARG A 111 -17.93 -13.09 0.71
N GLU A 112 -17.54 -13.93 -0.25
CA GLU A 112 -16.68 -15.10 -0.04
C GLU A 112 -15.19 -14.81 -0.27
N GLY A 113 -14.83 -13.57 -0.57
CA GLY A 113 -13.44 -13.13 -0.73
C GLY A 113 -12.80 -12.72 0.59
N THR A 114 -11.91 -11.75 0.56
CA THR A 114 -11.32 -11.16 1.77
C THR A 114 -12.23 -10.04 2.27
N VAL A 115 -12.81 -10.21 3.47
CA VAL A 115 -13.72 -9.25 4.08
C VAL A 115 -13.15 -8.72 5.38
N LEU A 116 -12.80 -7.44 5.41
CA LEU A 116 -12.45 -6.71 6.63
C LEU A 116 -13.70 -6.08 7.21
N ILE A 117 -13.94 -6.26 8.51
CA ILE A 117 -15.07 -5.64 9.20
C ILE A 117 -14.54 -4.66 10.25
N ALA A 118 -14.84 -3.38 10.11
CA ALA A 118 -14.58 -2.38 11.15
C ALA A 118 -15.59 -2.55 12.29
N THR A 119 -15.17 -3.15 13.41
CA THR A 119 -16.06 -3.49 14.53
C THR A 119 -16.06 -2.46 15.66
N GLN A 120 -15.09 -1.55 15.68
CA GLN A 120 -14.98 -0.50 16.69
C GLN A 120 -16.25 0.38 16.73
N LYS A 121 -16.91 0.44 17.89
CA LYS A 121 -18.18 1.17 18.13
C LYS A 121 -17.99 2.64 18.53
N THR A 122 -16.96 3.26 17.97
CA THR A 122 -16.70 4.70 18.09
C THR A 122 -16.28 5.23 16.72
N ASN A 123 -16.46 6.53 16.49
CA ASN A 123 -16.12 7.12 15.19
C ASN A 123 -14.61 7.00 14.90
N HIS A 124 -14.24 6.39 13.78
CA HIS A 124 -12.84 6.22 13.37
C HIS A 124 -12.72 6.04 11.86
N ASN A 125 -11.60 6.45 11.25
CA ASN A 125 -11.25 5.99 9.91
C ASN A 125 -10.55 4.63 10.01
N PHE A 126 -10.78 3.75 9.05
CA PHE A 126 -10.39 2.34 9.16
C PHE A 126 -8.95 2.08 8.75
N LEU A 127 -8.58 2.35 7.49
CA LEU A 127 -7.25 2.10 6.95
C LEU A 127 -6.59 3.40 6.47
N TYR A 128 -5.37 3.66 6.92
CA TYR A 128 -4.56 4.78 6.47
C TYR A 128 -3.41 4.34 5.57
N VAL A 129 -3.26 5.00 4.43
CA VAL A 129 -2.02 5.07 3.65
C VAL A 129 -1.42 6.44 3.94
N GLN A 130 -0.47 6.48 4.88
CA GLN A 130 -0.08 7.71 5.59
C GLN A 130 1.42 7.98 5.56
N GLY A 131 1.79 9.13 5.00
CA GLY A 131 3.12 9.73 5.19
C GLY A 131 3.23 10.56 6.48
N THR A 132 4.45 10.96 6.84
CA THR A 132 4.80 11.63 8.11
C THR A 132 5.08 13.13 7.99
N GLY A 133 5.17 13.69 6.78
CA GLY A 133 5.60 15.07 6.53
C GLY A 133 4.53 16.15 6.73
N SER A 134 4.94 17.43 6.68
CA SER A 134 4.03 18.58 6.70
C SER A 134 4.48 19.72 5.75
N GLY A 135 3.55 20.58 5.31
CA GLY A 135 3.83 21.72 4.42
C GLY A 135 4.36 21.37 3.03
N TYR A 136 4.74 22.41 2.28
CA TYR A 136 5.44 22.26 0.99
C TYR A 136 6.97 22.33 1.11
N GLY A 137 7.48 22.73 2.28
CA GLY A 137 8.92 22.92 2.47
C GLY A 137 9.50 24.00 1.55
N GLU A 138 9.18 25.27 1.82
CA GLU A 138 9.72 26.36 1.01
C GLU A 138 11.25 26.43 1.17
N VAL A 139 11.98 26.41 0.04
CA VAL A 139 13.42 26.67 0.05
C VAL A 139 13.65 28.16 0.27
N ALA A 140 14.32 28.50 1.37
CA ALA A 140 14.56 29.89 1.77
C ALA A 140 15.19 30.72 0.65
N GLY A 141 14.72 31.95 0.48
CA GLY A 141 15.21 32.88 -0.55
C GLY A 141 14.80 32.55 -1.99
N SER A 142 14.06 31.46 -2.24
CA SER A 142 13.63 31.09 -3.59
C SER A 142 12.33 31.75 -4.06
N LYS A 143 11.58 32.37 -3.15
CA LYS A 143 10.28 32.98 -3.46
C LYS A 143 10.45 34.25 -4.29
N VAL A 144 9.80 34.27 -5.45
CA VAL A 144 9.78 35.42 -6.37
C VAL A 144 8.36 35.73 -6.84
N ARG A 145 8.11 36.99 -7.17
CA ARG A 145 6.82 37.48 -7.66
C ARG A 145 6.58 37.00 -9.11
N ILE A 146 5.34 36.68 -9.45
CA ILE A 146 4.91 36.55 -10.86
C ILE A 146 4.76 37.97 -11.45
N THR A 147 5.44 38.26 -12.56
CA THR A 147 5.43 39.59 -13.20
C THR A 147 4.53 39.66 -14.43
N THR A 148 4.07 38.52 -14.96
CA THR A 148 3.01 38.51 -15.97
C THR A 148 1.72 39.08 -15.35
N PRO A 149 1.14 40.17 -15.91
CA PRO A 149 -0.03 40.82 -15.29
C PRO A 149 -1.25 39.91 -15.14
N PHE A 150 -1.45 39.02 -16.12
CA PHE A 150 -2.53 38.04 -16.18
C PHE A 150 -1.99 36.68 -16.63
N VAL A 151 -2.03 35.68 -15.75
CA VAL A 151 -1.73 34.28 -16.07
C VAL A 151 -3.04 33.52 -16.13
N GLY A 152 -3.51 33.24 -17.35
CA GLY A 152 -4.82 32.63 -17.60
C GLY A 152 -4.91 31.13 -17.25
N THR A 153 -6.14 30.64 -17.16
CA THR A 153 -6.40 29.19 -17.07
C THR A 153 -5.79 28.50 -18.29
N GLY A 154 -5.13 27.35 -18.09
CA GLY A 154 -4.48 26.59 -19.14
C GLY A 154 -3.07 27.07 -19.51
N ALA A 155 -2.60 28.19 -18.95
CA ALA A 155 -1.24 28.66 -19.19
C ALA A 155 -0.21 27.73 -18.54
N LYS A 156 0.85 27.39 -19.29
CA LYS A 156 2.03 26.68 -18.79
C LYS A 156 3.26 27.57 -18.68
N THR A 157 3.24 28.78 -19.24
CA THR A 157 4.40 29.67 -19.29
C THR A 157 4.00 31.06 -18.79
N PHE A 158 4.83 31.62 -17.90
CA PHE A 158 4.67 32.99 -17.40
C PHE A 158 6.01 33.53 -16.88
N ALA A 159 6.11 34.86 -16.79
CA ALA A 159 7.29 35.55 -16.30
C ALA A 159 7.26 35.70 -14.77
N VAL A 160 8.43 35.56 -14.17
CA VAL A 160 8.69 35.83 -12.74
C VAL A 160 9.74 36.92 -12.60
N ALA A 161 9.89 37.48 -11.39
CA ALA A 161 10.87 38.52 -11.13
C ALA A 161 12.31 38.07 -11.48
N ALA A 162 13.11 39.02 -11.97
CA ALA A 162 14.50 38.76 -12.33
C ALA A 162 15.35 38.29 -11.14
N GLY A 163 16.43 37.56 -11.43
CA GLY A 163 17.34 37.04 -10.40
C GLY A 163 16.85 35.76 -9.71
N HIS A 164 15.78 35.13 -10.22
CA HIS A 164 15.36 33.82 -9.73
C HIS A 164 16.41 32.74 -10.02
N THR A 165 16.33 31.63 -9.27
CA THR A 165 17.27 30.50 -9.42
C THR A 165 16.59 29.23 -9.96
N PHE A 166 15.36 29.33 -10.49
CA PHE A 166 14.66 28.19 -11.08
C PHE A 166 15.43 27.57 -12.25
N GLN A 167 15.38 26.25 -12.33
CA GLN A 167 15.95 25.42 -13.39
C GLN A 167 14.96 24.29 -13.72
N PRO A 168 15.01 23.71 -14.94
CA PRO A 168 14.28 22.49 -15.26
C PRO A 168 14.47 21.39 -14.19
N GLY A 169 13.41 20.67 -13.86
CA GLY A 169 13.37 19.66 -12.80
C GLY A 169 13.15 20.19 -11.39
N ASN A 170 13.19 21.52 -11.17
CA ASN A 170 12.88 22.07 -9.85
C ASN A 170 11.39 21.86 -9.51
N LYS A 171 11.14 21.24 -8.35
CA LYS A 171 9.81 21.24 -7.72
C LYS A 171 9.52 22.62 -7.16
N ILE A 172 8.35 23.14 -7.46
CA ILE A 172 7.93 24.50 -7.08
C ILE A 172 6.48 24.48 -6.58
N VAL A 173 6.10 25.56 -5.91
CA VAL A 173 4.72 25.90 -5.62
C VAL A 173 4.40 27.23 -6.29
N VAL A 174 3.37 27.22 -7.13
CA VAL A 174 2.72 28.42 -7.64
C VAL A 174 1.65 28.82 -6.63
N GLN A 175 1.77 30.02 -6.10
CA GLN A 175 0.90 30.54 -5.04
C GLN A 175 0.11 31.72 -5.57
N LYS A 176 -1.22 31.67 -5.42
CA LYS A 176 -2.10 32.82 -5.64
C LYS A 176 -2.38 33.49 -4.31
N THR A 177 -2.24 34.81 -4.28
CA THR A 177 -2.47 35.62 -3.09
C THR A 177 -3.53 36.67 -3.41
N PRO A 178 -4.82 36.37 -3.14
CA PRO A 178 -5.91 37.31 -3.40
C PRO A 178 -5.79 38.58 -2.54
N ASN A 179 -6.38 39.68 -3.02
CA ASN A 179 -6.61 40.90 -2.25
C ASN A 179 -8.10 41.11 -1.94
N ASP A 180 -8.45 42.17 -1.19
CA ASP A 180 -9.84 42.48 -0.83
C ASP A 180 -10.73 42.76 -2.05
N LEU A 181 -10.16 43.37 -3.10
CA LEU A 181 -10.89 43.62 -4.34
C LEU A 181 -11.42 42.32 -4.96
N TRP A 182 -10.63 41.24 -4.92
CA TRP A 182 -11.08 39.93 -5.40
C TRP A 182 -12.27 39.39 -4.59
N ILE A 183 -12.23 39.50 -3.26
CA ILE A 183 -13.31 39.06 -2.37
C ILE A 183 -14.60 39.85 -2.64
N ASP A 184 -14.49 41.17 -2.79
CA ASP A 184 -15.61 42.07 -3.02
C ASP A 184 -16.22 41.86 -4.40
N THR A 185 -15.38 41.65 -5.42
CA THR A 185 -15.80 41.31 -6.79
C THR A 185 -16.60 40.02 -6.82
N LEU A 186 -16.20 39.01 -6.05
CA LEU A 186 -16.95 37.76 -5.92
C LEU A 186 -18.19 37.86 -5.02
N GLN A 187 -18.38 38.99 -4.34
CA GLN A 187 -19.42 39.22 -3.33
C GLN A 187 -19.37 38.22 -2.18
N MET A 188 -18.17 37.76 -1.81
CA MET A 188 -18.01 36.69 -0.81
C MET A 188 -17.78 37.21 0.62
N ARG A 189 -17.51 38.52 0.78
CA ARG A 189 -17.32 39.14 2.12
C ARG A 189 -18.52 38.90 3.04
N GLN A 190 -19.74 38.97 2.50
CA GLN A 190 -20.99 38.73 3.24
C GLN A 190 -21.10 37.31 3.82
N TYR A 191 -20.31 36.35 3.32
CA TYR A 191 -20.26 34.98 3.81
C TYR A 191 -19.00 34.70 4.64
N GLY A 192 -18.29 35.74 5.07
CA GLY A 192 -17.12 35.64 5.94
C GLY A 192 -15.81 35.30 5.23
N TRP A 193 -15.76 35.38 3.89
CA TRP A 193 -14.51 35.17 3.17
C TRP A 193 -13.57 36.38 3.35
N THR A 194 -12.28 36.10 3.54
CA THR A 194 -11.22 37.10 3.62
C THR A 194 -10.13 36.80 2.61
N ALA A 195 -9.41 37.82 2.14
CA ALA A 195 -8.34 37.65 1.16
C ALA A 195 -7.27 36.65 1.63
N SER A 196 -6.84 36.76 2.90
CA SER A 196 -5.86 35.86 3.51
C SER A 196 -6.34 34.41 3.63
N GLY A 197 -7.65 34.19 3.83
CA GLY A 197 -8.24 32.86 3.93
C GLY A 197 -8.27 32.06 2.62
N TYR A 198 -8.08 32.75 1.49
CA TYR A 198 -8.14 32.19 0.13
C TYR A 198 -6.81 32.25 -0.62
N LYS A 199 -5.71 32.34 0.12
CA LYS A 199 -4.39 32.03 -0.41
C LYS A 199 -4.33 30.56 -0.85
N THR A 200 -4.21 30.31 -2.15
CA THR A 200 -4.17 28.95 -2.74
C THR A 200 -2.80 28.62 -3.28
N THR A 201 -2.49 27.33 -3.35
CA THR A 201 -1.16 26.81 -3.70
C THR A 201 -1.30 25.62 -4.64
N TYR A 202 -0.43 25.58 -5.64
CA TYR A 202 -0.44 24.61 -6.72
C TYR A 202 0.97 24.07 -6.89
N GLU A 203 1.17 22.79 -6.58
CA GLU A 203 2.46 22.15 -6.74
C GLU A 203 2.74 21.83 -8.20
N ARG A 204 3.94 22.17 -8.69
CA ARG A 204 4.36 22.07 -10.09
C ARG A 204 5.82 21.68 -10.19
N GLU A 205 6.24 21.32 -11.38
CA GLU A 205 7.65 21.17 -11.76
C GLU A 205 7.99 22.14 -12.88
N VAL A 206 9.17 22.76 -12.81
CA VAL A 206 9.71 23.58 -13.89
C VAL A 206 10.20 22.66 -15.00
N VAL A 207 9.69 22.84 -16.21
CA VAL A 207 10.07 22.09 -17.42
C VAL A 207 11.11 22.85 -18.24
N ALA A 208 10.99 24.17 -18.32
CA ALA A 208 11.91 25.02 -19.07
C ALA A 208 12.06 26.39 -18.43
N VAL A 209 13.19 27.04 -18.71
CA VAL A 209 13.48 28.42 -18.29
C VAL A 209 14.10 29.17 -19.46
N SER A 210 13.56 30.36 -19.77
CA SER A 210 14.06 31.24 -20.82
C SER A 210 14.06 32.68 -20.32
N GLY A 211 15.22 33.18 -19.92
CA GLY A 211 15.33 34.45 -19.20
C GLY A 211 14.50 34.41 -17.91
N ASN A 212 13.60 35.36 -17.75
CA ASN A 212 12.69 35.45 -16.60
C ASN A 212 11.39 34.63 -16.78
N SER A 213 11.24 33.93 -17.90
CA SER A 213 10.07 33.10 -18.19
C SER A 213 10.31 31.66 -17.74
N ILE A 214 9.36 31.09 -16.99
CA ILE A 214 9.38 29.68 -16.62
C ILE A 214 8.21 28.95 -17.28
N THR A 215 8.45 27.70 -17.69
CA THR A 215 7.42 26.76 -18.15
C THR A 215 7.22 25.67 -17.11
N ILE A 216 5.98 25.34 -16.79
CA ILE A 216 5.58 24.33 -15.80
C ILE A 216 4.92 23.11 -16.44
N ASP A 217 4.98 21.96 -15.76
CA ASP A 217 4.45 20.66 -16.19
C ASP A 217 2.92 20.67 -16.36
N ILE A 218 2.22 21.06 -15.29
CA ILE A 218 0.76 21.06 -15.17
C ILE A 218 0.28 22.51 -15.30
N PRO A 219 -0.74 22.80 -16.12
CA PRO A 219 -1.17 24.18 -16.35
C PRO A 219 -1.72 24.86 -15.08
N VAL A 220 -1.73 26.18 -15.11
CA VAL A 220 -2.48 27.01 -14.16
C VAL A 220 -3.97 26.73 -14.33
N VAL A 221 -4.65 26.37 -13.24
CA VAL A 221 -6.10 26.07 -13.24
C VAL A 221 -6.93 27.13 -12.53
N ASP A 222 -6.29 28.04 -11.81
CA ASP A 222 -6.91 29.19 -11.17
C ASP A 222 -6.17 30.44 -11.65
N PRO A 223 -6.81 31.31 -12.47
CA PRO A 223 -6.18 32.49 -13.02
C PRO A 223 -5.52 33.38 -11.95
N ILE A 224 -4.36 33.91 -12.28
CA ILE A 224 -3.59 34.80 -11.41
C ILE A 224 -3.53 36.18 -12.06
N GLU A 225 -4.13 37.17 -11.41
CA GLU A 225 -4.20 38.55 -11.92
C GLU A 225 -3.59 39.52 -10.93
N THR A 226 -2.73 40.42 -11.40
CA THR A 226 -2.10 41.45 -10.55
C THR A 226 -3.14 42.34 -9.88
N ALA A 227 -4.22 42.70 -10.59
CA ALA A 227 -5.33 43.49 -10.06
C ALA A 227 -6.01 42.82 -8.85
N PHE A 228 -6.04 41.49 -8.82
CA PHE A 228 -6.60 40.69 -7.73
C PHE A 228 -5.56 40.19 -6.72
N GLY A 229 -4.38 40.84 -6.68
CA GLY A 229 -3.30 40.55 -5.72
C GLY A 229 -2.13 39.75 -6.31
N GLY A 230 -2.33 39.10 -7.45
CA GLY A 230 -1.29 38.36 -8.19
C GLY A 230 -0.85 37.07 -7.49
N GLY A 231 0.40 36.67 -7.75
CA GLY A 231 0.96 35.46 -7.17
C GLY A 231 2.48 35.48 -7.05
N GLU A 232 2.99 34.42 -6.46
CA GLU A 232 4.41 34.16 -6.25
C GLU A 232 4.73 32.70 -6.62
N VAL A 233 6.00 32.43 -6.89
CA VAL A 233 6.54 31.08 -7.08
C VAL A 233 7.71 30.88 -6.13
N PHE A 234 7.80 29.72 -5.50
CA PHE A 234 8.95 29.33 -4.69
C PHE A 234 9.31 27.86 -4.92
N LYS A 235 10.58 27.50 -4.72
CA LYS A 235 11.03 26.09 -4.78
C LYS A 235 10.53 25.35 -3.55
N SER A 236 10.08 24.12 -3.74
CA SER A 236 9.61 23.23 -2.68
C SER A 236 10.57 22.06 -2.44
N ASN A 237 10.66 21.62 -1.19
CA ASN A 237 11.37 20.42 -0.75
C ASN A 237 10.42 19.52 0.06
N ILE A 238 9.28 19.17 -0.54
CA ILE A 238 8.29 18.31 0.11
C ILE A 238 8.96 17.01 0.55
N THR A 239 8.81 16.70 1.84
CA THR A 239 9.31 15.47 2.45
C THR A 239 8.17 14.71 3.12
N GLY A 240 8.43 13.44 3.43
CA GLY A 240 7.52 12.62 4.22
C GLY A 240 6.22 12.25 3.51
N ARG A 241 6.22 12.20 2.17
CA ARG A 241 5.15 11.53 1.42
C ARG A 241 5.41 10.03 1.36
N ILE A 242 4.41 9.24 1.73
CA ILE A 242 4.40 7.81 1.43
C ILE A 242 4.25 7.63 -0.08
N GLN A 243 4.98 6.67 -0.65
CA GLN A 243 4.99 6.40 -2.08
C GLN A 243 4.81 4.92 -2.41
N GLU A 244 4.35 4.65 -3.63
CA GLU A 244 4.36 3.32 -4.24
C GLU A 244 3.63 2.27 -3.38
N SER A 245 2.48 2.66 -2.81
CA SER A 245 1.72 1.86 -1.85
C SER A 245 0.25 1.74 -2.29
N GLY A 246 -0.38 0.60 -1.97
CA GLY A 246 -1.69 0.28 -2.52
C GLY A 246 -2.60 -0.53 -1.61
N VAL A 247 -3.91 -0.45 -1.88
CA VAL A 247 -4.95 -1.29 -1.25
C VAL A 247 -5.80 -1.89 -2.37
N GLU A 248 -5.93 -3.22 -2.42
CA GLU A 248 -6.60 -3.86 -3.56
C GLU A 248 -7.32 -5.18 -3.30
N ASN A 249 -8.30 -5.46 -4.16
CA ASN A 249 -8.99 -6.75 -4.29
C ASN A 249 -9.60 -7.29 -2.99
N LEU A 250 -10.30 -6.44 -2.23
CA LEU A 250 -10.89 -6.80 -0.94
C LEU A 250 -12.19 -6.05 -0.66
N ARG A 251 -12.93 -6.51 0.35
CA ARG A 251 -14.16 -5.90 0.85
C ARG A 251 -13.93 -5.32 2.24
N ILE A 252 -14.50 -4.15 2.50
CA ILE A 252 -14.47 -3.49 3.81
C ILE A 252 -15.91 -3.14 4.21
N GLU A 253 -16.42 -3.68 5.32
CA GLU A 253 -17.71 -3.28 5.87
C GLU A 253 -17.53 -2.62 7.25
N SER A 254 -18.41 -1.68 7.58
CA SER A 254 -18.45 -1.07 8.91
C SER A 254 -19.60 -1.67 9.75
N TYR A 255 -19.37 -1.87 11.04
CA TYR A 255 -20.46 -1.99 12.02
C TYR A 255 -21.38 -0.78 11.93
N PHE A 256 -22.63 -0.94 12.34
CA PHE A 256 -23.56 0.14 12.64
C PHE A 256 -24.71 -0.43 13.48
N LEU A 257 -25.25 0.39 14.38
CA LEU A 257 -26.43 0.05 15.19
C LEU A 257 -27.73 0.27 14.41
N ASN A 258 -27.82 1.36 13.66
CA ASN A 258 -28.99 1.75 12.87
C ASN A 258 -28.57 2.66 11.68
N ASN A 259 -29.52 3.08 10.85
CA ASN A 259 -29.21 3.84 9.63
C ASN A 259 -28.61 5.23 9.86
N ASP A 260 -28.82 5.81 11.04
CA ASP A 260 -28.35 7.14 11.43
C ASP A 260 -27.19 7.09 12.43
N ASP A 261 -26.63 5.91 12.71
CA ASP A 261 -25.49 5.73 13.60
C ASP A 261 -24.26 6.52 13.12
N GLU A 262 -23.49 7.08 14.05
CA GLU A 262 -22.25 7.81 13.79
C GLU A 262 -21.07 7.28 14.63
N SER A 263 -21.32 6.29 15.49
CA SER A 263 -20.35 5.67 16.39
C SER A 263 -19.77 4.39 15.80
N HIS A 264 -19.19 4.49 14.60
CA HIS A 264 -18.61 3.37 13.86
C HIS A 264 -17.62 3.86 12.80
N GLY A 265 -17.17 2.98 11.91
CA GLY A 265 -16.22 3.32 10.84
C GLY A 265 -16.73 4.44 9.93
N TRP A 266 -15.92 5.48 9.76
CA TRP A 266 -16.24 6.73 9.07
C TRP A 266 -15.75 6.76 7.63
N ILE A 267 -14.44 6.60 7.40
CA ILE A 267 -13.83 6.45 6.07
C ILE A 267 -13.12 5.10 5.97
N ALA A 268 -13.36 4.35 4.90
CA ALA A 268 -12.74 3.04 4.73
C ALA A 268 -11.23 3.15 4.46
N VAL A 269 -10.82 3.98 3.49
CA VAL A 269 -9.40 4.21 3.17
C VAL A 269 -9.08 5.71 3.09
N VAL A 270 -8.05 6.14 3.83
CA VAL A 270 -7.56 7.52 3.81
C VAL A 270 -6.16 7.56 3.22
N PHE A 271 -5.99 8.32 2.14
CA PHE A 271 -4.68 8.73 1.64
C PHE A 271 -4.36 10.10 2.21
N THR A 272 -3.24 10.20 2.92
CA THR A 272 -2.77 11.47 3.47
C THR A 272 -1.26 11.50 3.40
N ARG A 273 -0.69 12.62 2.92
CA ARG A 273 0.73 12.71 2.59
C ARG A 273 1.17 11.56 1.69
N ALA A 274 0.45 11.29 0.62
CA ALA A 274 0.72 10.19 -0.30
C ALA A 274 1.06 10.71 -1.72
N GLU A 275 1.94 10.01 -2.43
CA GLU A 275 2.23 10.26 -3.84
C GLU A 275 2.45 8.96 -4.59
N ASN A 276 1.87 8.82 -5.80
CA ASN A 276 1.94 7.57 -6.56
C ASN A 276 1.42 6.37 -5.74
N CYS A 277 0.24 6.51 -5.12
CA CYS A 277 -0.44 5.43 -4.43
C CYS A 277 -1.78 5.10 -5.10
N TRP A 278 -2.38 3.96 -4.76
CA TRP A 278 -3.63 3.55 -5.38
C TRP A 278 -4.58 2.77 -4.47
N MET A 279 -5.85 2.75 -4.89
CA MET A 279 -6.86 1.84 -4.39
C MET A 279 -7.55 1.21 -5.60
N ARG A 280 -7.61 -0.13 -5.68
CA ARG A 280 -8.18 -0.83 -6.84
C ARG A 280 -9.10 -1.97 -6.43
N ASP A 281 -10.27 -2.04 -7.04
CA ASP A 281 -11.18 -3.18 -6.89
C ASP A 281 -11.59 -3.43 -5.41
N VAL A 282 -11.89 -2.36 -4.67
CA VAL A 282 -12.32 -2.42 -3.27
C VAL A 282 -13.79 -2.05 -3.13
N ILE A 283 -14.56 -2.87 -2.42
CA ILE A 283 -15.95 -2.57 -2.06
C ILE A 283 -16.00 -2.13 -0.59
N ALA A 284 -16.42 -0.89 -0.35
CA ALA A 284 -16.74 -0.37 0.98
C ALA A 284 -18.27 -0.36 1.20
N LYS A 285 -18.74 -0.90 2.33
CA LYS A 285 -20.15 -0.82 2.75
C LYS A 285 -20.31 -0.23 4.15
N TYR A 286 -21.41 0.49 4.35
CA TYR A 286 -21.89 0.93 5.66
C TYR A 286 -21.05 1.98 6.42
N PHE A 287 -20.00 2.54 5.81
CA PHE A 287 -19.25 3.65 6.38
C PHE A 287 -20.07 4.94 6.46
N GLY A 288 -19.88 5.75 7.50
CA GLY A 288 -20.66 6.98 7.69
C GLY A 288 -20.26 8.17 6.82
N TYR A 289 -19.05 8.14 6.27
CA TYR A 289 -18.55 9.17 5.37
C TYR A 289 -18.30 8.64 3.96
N GLY A 290 -17.30 7.78 3.74
CA GLY A 290 -16.99 7.35 2.38
C GLY A 290 -16.01 6.18 2.26
N ALA A 291 -15.82 5.72 1.02
CA ALA A 291 -14.88 4.66 0.70
C ALA A 291 -13.44 5.17 0.66
N ALA A 292 -13.22 6.32 0.03
CA ALA A 292 -11.90 6.91 -0.09
C ALA A 292 -11.90 8.42 0.13
N SER A 293 -10.92 8.89 0.89
CA SER A 293 -10.59 10.31 1.00
C SER A 293 -9.11 10.54 0.71
N ILE A 294 -8.84 11.45 -0.21
CA ILE A 294 -7.48 11.87 -0.56
C ILE A 294 -7.27 13.28 0.01
N SER A 295 -6.28 13.41 0.89
CA SER A 295 -6.06 14.62 1.69
C SER A 295 -4.58 14.90 1.94
N GLY A 296 -4.26 15.89 2.76
CA GLY A 296 -2.90 16.09 3.27
C GLY A 296 -1.84 16.34 2.20
N GLN A 297 -2.17 17.14 1.19
CA GLN A 297 -1.30 17.45 0.04
C GLN A 297 -0.86 16.18 -0.71
N SER A 298 -1.74 15.17 -0.79
CA SER A 298 -1.48 13.99 -1.61
C SER A 298 -1.65 14.29 -3.10
N ARG A 299 -0.87 13.63 -3.96
CA ARG A 299 -0.95 13.80 -5.40
C ARG A 299 -0.74 12.50 -6.16
N PHE A 300 -1.20 12.44 -7.40
CA PHE A 300 -1.02 11.26 -8.26
C PHE A 300 -1.58 9.98 -7.63
N ILE A 301 -2.73 10.11 -6.97
CA ILE A 301 -3.45 8.98 -6.42
C ILE A 301 -4.49 8.51 -7.45
N THR A 302 -4.52 7.21 -7.73
CA THR A 302 -5.58 6.59 -8.54
C THR A 302 -6.46 5.71 -7.65
N VAL A 303 -7.76 6.02 -7.58
CA VAL A 303 -8.78 5.14 -7.04
C VAL A 303 -9.60 4.62 -8.20
N GLN A 304 -9.57 3.31 -8.46
CA GLN A 304 -10.25 2.72 -9.60
C GLN A 304 -11.07 1.50 -9.24
N ASP A 305 -12.18 1.31 -9.96
CA ASP A 305 -13.02 0.10 -9.85
C ASP A 305 -13.60 -0.13 -8.45
N CYS A 306 -13.65 0.91 -7.60
CA CYS A 306 -14.07 0.83 -6.21
C CYS A 306 -15.56 1.16 -6.03
N ALA A 307 -16.14 0.75 -4.91
CA ALA A 307 -17.53 1.03 -4.58
C ALA A 307 -17.72 1.58 -3.16
N MET A 308 -18.67 2.51 -2.98
CA MET A 308 -19.21 2.92 -1.68
C MET A 308 -20.72 2.68 -1.66
N ILE A 309 -21.18 1.73 -0.84
CA ILE A 309 -22.57 1.26 -0.88
C ILE A 309 -23.23 1.36 0.49
N ASP A 310 -24.42 1.95 0.51
CA ASP A 310 -25.30 2.04 1.69
C ASP A 310 -24.65 2.69 2.93
N PRO A 311 -24.14 3.94 2.83
CA PRO A 311 -23.53 4.64 3.96
C PRO A 311 -24.49 4.84 5.14
N LYS A 312 -24.00 4.61 6.36
CA LYS A 312 -24.76 4.69 7.63
C LYS A 312 -24.33 5.91 8.44
N SER A 313 -25.22 6.88 8.51
CA SER A 313 -25.08 8.15 9.22
C SER A 313 -26.34 8.97 8.96
N GLN A 314 -26.52 10.03 9.73
CA GLN A 314 -27.51 11.05 9.40
C GLN A 314 -27.33 11.55 7.95
N THR A 315 -28.44 11.86 7.28
CA THR A 315 -28.43 12.43 5.92
C THR A 315 -28.43 13.96 5.98
N THR A 316 -27.40 14.52 6.60
CA THR A 316 -27.21 15.98 6.79
C THR A 316 -25.80 16.41 6.35
N GLY A 317 -25.47 17.70 6.49
CA GLY A 317 -24.17 18.27 6.10
C GLY A 317 -22.98 17.57 6.77
N GLY A 318 -21.88 17.33 6.02
CA GLY A 318 -20.65 16.73 6.56
C GLY A 318 -20.60 15.19 6.59
N ARG A 319 -21.54 14.49 5.94
CA ARG A 319 -21.60 13.02 5.89
C ARG A 319 -21.87 12.47 4.48
N LYS A 320 -21.57 11.19 4.27
CA LYS A 320 -21.88 10.43 3.03
C LYS A 320 -21.19 10.99 1.78
N TYR A 321 -19.90 11.32 1.89
CA TYR A 321 -19.04 11.83 0.82
C TYR A 321 -18.20 10.66 0.29
N SER A 322 -18.81 9.86 -0.58
CA SER A 322 -18.33 8.53 -0.96
C SER A 322 -16.89 8.51 -1.49
N PHE A 323 -16.56 9.44 -2.37
CA PHE A 323 -15.22 9.65 -2.94
C PHE A 323 -14.86 11.13 -2.85
N ASN A 324 -13.98 11.47 -1.91
CA ASN A 324 -13.72 12.84 -1.50
C ASN A 324 -12.27 13.27 -1.78
N LEU A 325 -12.11 14.54 -2.20
CA LEU A 325 -10.83 15.24 -2.32
C LEU A 325 -10.80 16.40 -1.30
N GLU A 326 -9.77 16.47 -0.47
CA GLU A 326 -9.61 17.54 0.53
C GLU A 326 -8.13 17.92 0.74
N GLY A 327 -7.88 18.86 1.65
CA GLY A 327 -6.55 19.10 2.23
C GLY A 327 -5.46 19.42 1.22
N ASN A 328 -5.75 20.26 0.21
CA ASN A 328 -4.83 20.64 -0.86
C ASN A 328 -4.28 19.46 -1.68
N SER A 329 -5.03 18.36 -1.81
CA SER A 329 -4.69 17.28 -2.72
C SER A 329 -4.89 17.69 -4.19
N THR A 330 -4.03 17.22 -5.09
CA THR A 330 -4.03 17.62 -6.50
C THR A 330 -3.60 16.50 -7.44
N SER A 331 -3.98 16.57 -8.72
CA SER A 331 -3.57 15.60 -9.74
C SER A 331 -4.01 14.16 -9.43
N ASN A 332 -5.24 14.00 -8.90
CA ASN A 332 -5.78 12.70 -8.51
C ASN A 332 -6.89 12.24 -9.46
N LEU A 333 -6.99 10.92 -9.63
CA LEU A 333 -7.94 10.26 -10.51
C LEU A 333 -8.85 9.30 -9.72
N TYR A 334 -10.15 9.54 -9.79
CA TYR A 334 -11.17 8.54 -9.50
C TYR A 334 -11.70 8.01 -10.83
N GLN A 335 -11.64 6.70 -11.09
CA GLN A 335 -12.20 6.14 -12.31
C GLN A 335 -13.01 4.87 -12.12
N ARG A 336 -14.15 4.77 -12.81
CA ARG A 336 -15.07 3.61 -12.74
C ARG A 336 -15.52 3.29 -11.30
N CYS A 337 -15.56 4.32 -10.46
CA CYS A 337 -16.03 4.24 -9.09
C CYS A 337 -17.56 4.28 -9.04
N LYS A 338 -18.15 3.52 -8.12
CA LYS A 338 -19.59 3.26 -8.03
C LYS A 338 -20.14 3.66 -6.67
N THR A 339 -21.31 4.29 -6.61
CA THR A 339 -21.97 4.59 -5.33
C THR A 339 -23.46 4.29 -5.31
N TRP A 340 -23.98 4.01 -4.11
CA TRP A 340 -25.40 3.87 -3.84
C TRP A 340 -25.76 4.49 -2.48
N GLY A 341 -26.67 5.47 -2.48
CA GLY A 341 -27.23 6.04 -1.25
C GLY A 341 -26.44 7.18 -0.59
N GLY A 342 -25.39 7.69 -1.24
CA GLY A 342 -24.58 8.80 -0.72
C GLY A 342 -25.21 10.19 -0.91
N ARG A 343 -24.59 11.23 -0.34
CA ARG A 343 -25.00 12.65 -0.51
C ARG A 343 -24.15 13.33 -1.57
N HIS A 344 -22.89 13.61 -1.26
CA HIS A 344 -21.95 14.24 -2.19
C HIS A 344 -20.96 13.17 -2.66
N ASP A 345 -21.43 12.29 -3.53
CA ASP A 345 -20.76 11.03 -3.85
C ASP A 345 -19.41 11.19 -4.54
N LEU A 346 -19.29 12.17 -5.44
CA LEU A 346 -18.07 12.49 -6.19
C LEU A 346 -17.79 13.97 -5.96
N VAL A 347 -16.90 14.26 -5.02
CA VAL A 347 -16.85 15.58 -4.38
C VAL A 347 -15.42 16.07 -4.14
N SER A 348 -15.25 17.39 -4.25
CA SER A 348 -14.08 18.09 -3.73
C SER A 348 -14.50 19.10 -2.65
N GLY A 349 -13.72 19.14 -1.57
CA GLY A 349 -13.91 20.05 -0.46
C GLY A 349 -13.28 21.43 -0.68
N SER A 350 -13.04 22.14 0.43
CA SER A 350 -12.57 23.52 0.41
C SER A 350 -11.18 23.68 -0.22
N LYS A 351 -11.07 24.61 -1.17
CA LYS A 351 -9.80 25.10 -1.76
C LYS A 351 -8.92 23.99 -2.34
N VAL A 352 -9.53 22.91 -2.82
CA VAL A 352 -8.82 21.80 -3.45
C VAL A 352 -8.26 22.26 -4.80
N PRO A 353 -6.93 22.18 -5.01
CA PRO A 353 -6.29 22.60 -6.24
C PRO A 353 -6.30 21.48 -7.30
N GLY A 354 -6.72 21.83 -8.51
CA GLY A 354 -6.68 20.94 -9.67
C GLY A 354 -5.32 20.84 -10.37
N PRO A 355 -5.23 20.00 -11.42
CA PRO A 355 -6.33 19.23 -12.00
C PRO A 355 -6.72 18.02 -11.12
N ASN A 356 -8.00 17.71 -10.97
CA ASN A 356 -8.45 16.39 -10.47
C ASN A 356 -9.57 15.87 -11.35
N VAL A 357 -9.67 14.55 -11.49
CA VAL A 357 -10.55 13.92 -12.48
C VAL A 357 -11.42 12.84 -11.83
N PHE A 358 -12.72 12.91 -12.10
CA PHE A 358 -13.66 11.81 -11.94
C PHE A 358 -14.06 11.31 -13.32
N LEU A 359 -13.58 10.12 -13.71
CA LEU A 359 -13.74 9.53 -15.05
C LEU A 359 -14.65 8.30 -15.01
N ASP A 360 -15.73 8.30 -15.78
CA ASP A 360 -16.64 7.14 -15.89
C ASP A 360 -17.17 6.64 -14.53
N CYS A 361 -17.32 7.55 -13.57
CA CYS A 361 -17.89 7.22 -12.27
C CYS A 361 -19.42 7.21 -12.33
N LEU A 362 -20.04 6.39 -11.49
CA LEU A 362 -21.48 6.22 -11.41
C LEU A 362 -21.98 6.38 -9.98
N SER A 363 -23.06 7.14 -9.82
CA SER A 363 -23.75 7.33 -8.55
C SER A 363 -25.25 7.12 -8.71
N ASP A 364 -25.82 6.16 -7.96
CA ASP A 364 -27.27 5.88 -7.95
C ASP A 364 -27.87 6.11 -6.56
N ASN A 365 -29.19 6.25 -6.48
CA ASN A 365 -29.94 6.54 -5.25
C ASN A 365 -29.37 7.74 -4.46
N THR A 366 -28.95 8.81 -5.15
CA THR A 366 -28.25 9.96 -4.57
C THR A 366 -29.13 10.81 -3.67
N ARG A 367 -28.52 11.49 -2.69
CA ARG A 367 -29.20 12.38 -1.73
C ARG A 367 -28.80 13.86 -1.85
N ALA A 368 -27.76 14.19 -2.60
CA ALA A 368 -27.37 15.56 -2.93
C ALA A 368 -26.57 15.59 -4.24
N ASP A 369 -25.94 16.73 -4.53
CA ASP A 369 -25.24 16.98 -5.79
C ASP A 369 -23.80 16.48 -5.82
N ILE A 370 -23.43 15.91 -6.97
CA ILE A 370 -22.06 15.69 -7.44
C ILE A 370 -21.46 17.02 -7.88
N GLY A 371 -20.17 17.22 -7.61
CA GLY A 371 -19.47 18.45 -7.94
C GLY A 371 -18.68 18.99 -6.76
N PRO A 372 -18.02 20.15 -6.90
CA PRO A 372 -17.36 20.80 -5.80
C PRO A 372 -18.38 21.17 -4.69
N HIS A 373 -18.01 20.92 -3.43
CA HIS A 373 -18.93 21.12 -2.30
C HIS A 373 -18.97 22.57 -1.83
N HIS A 374 -17.82 23.18 -1.57
CA HIS A 374 -17.73 24.51 -0.96
C HIS A 374 -16.38 25.19 -1.16
N ARG A 375 -16.34 26.53 -1.04
CA ARG A 375 -15.13 27.33 -0.82
C ARG A 375 -14.02 27.13 -1.86
N TRP A 376 -14.28 27.50 -3.10
CA TRP A 376 -13.29 27.76 -4.15
C TRP A 376 -12.39 26.56 -4.53
N SER A 377 -12.98 25.38 -4.74
CA SER A 377 -12.28 24.27 -5.41
C SER A 377 -12.00 24.63 -6.88
N THR A 378 -10.81 24.33 -7.40
CA THR A 378 -10.35 24.78 -8.73
C THR A 378 -9.94 23.62 -9.62
N GLY A 379 -10.14 23.72 -10.93
CA GLY A 379 -9.61 22.76 -11.91
C GLY A 379 -10.13 21.34 -11.74
N GLN A 380 -11.45 21.16 -11.63
CA GLN A 380 -12.07 19.85 -11.46
C GLN A 380 -12.69 19.38 -12.77
N LEU A 381 -12.47 18.14 -13.17
CA LEU A 381 -13.10 17.52 -14.33
C LEU A 381 -13.97 16.35 -13.90
N TYR A 382 -15.25 16.40 -14.25
CA TYR A 382 -16.16 15.26 -14.17
C TYR A 382 -16.48 14.85 -15.60
N ASP A 383 -15.94 13.71 -16.00
CA ASP A 383 -15.88 13.25 -17.37
C ASP A 383 -16.66 11.94 -17.52
N ASN A 384 -17.74 11.99 -18.31
CA ASN A 384 -18.66 10.89 -18.54
C ASN A 384 -19.21 10.29 -17.23
N VAL A 385 -19.53 11.16 -16.26
CA VAL A 385 -20.12 10.80 -14.97
C VAL A 385 -21.63 10.63 -15.09
N TYR A 386 -22.15 9.54 -14.51
CA TYR A 386 -23.58 9.29 -14.35
C TYR A 386 -23.99 9.54 -12.91
N GLY A 387 -25.06 10.32 -12.68
CA GLY A 387 -25.48 10.64 -11.31
C GLY A 387 -26.83 11.31 -11.17
N GLY A 388 -27.19 11.65 -9.94
CA GLY A 388 -28.39 12.44 -9.62
C GLY A 388 -28.20 13.92 -9.96
N GLN A 389 -28.18 14.79 -8.95
CA GLN A 389 -27.86 16.20 -9.17
C GLN A 389 -26.37 16.37 -9.51
N ILE A 390 -26.04 17.19 -10.50
CA ILE A 390 -24.66 17.49 -10.87
C ILE A 390 -24.51 19.01 -10.94
N ARG A 391 -23.74 19.62 -10.04
CA ARG A 391 -23.76 21.08 -9.88
C ARG A 391 -22.41 21.69 -9.53
N VAL A 392 -22.16 22.84 -10.12
CA VAL A 392 -21.18 23.83 -9.65
C VAL A 392 -21.91 25.17 -9.53
N GLN A 393 -21.90 25.74 -8.33
CA GLN A 393 -22.79 26.85 -7.98
C GLN A 393 -22.24 27.73 -6.85
N ASN A 394 -22.82 28.92 -6.71
CA ASN A 394 -22.70 29.72 -5.50
C ASN A 394 -23.72 29.22 -4.47
N ARG A 395 -23.24 28.65 -3.35
CA ARG A 395 -24.10 28.13 -2.27
C ARG A 395 -24.42 29.18 -1.20
N GLY A 396 -23.97 30.42 -1.39
CA GLY A 396 -24.21 31.54 -0.48
C GLY A 396 -23.82 31.21 0.96
N ALA A 397 -24.72 31.51 1.89
CA ALA A 397 -24.54 31.32 3.33
C ALA A 397 -24.71 29.86 3.81
N SER A 398 -24.87 28.87 2.91
CA SER A 398 -25.00 27.46 3.32
C SER A 398 -23.84 27.04 4.22
N GLY A 399 -24.14 26.21 5.23
CA GLY A 399 -23.15 25.72 6.19
C GLY A 399 -22.50 26.87 6.96
N SER A 400 -21.17 26.97 6.90
CA SER A 400 -20.38 28.02 7.57
C SER A 400 -19.89 29.09 6.57
N GLY A 401 -20.72 29.49 5.61
CA GLY A 401 -20.34 30.42 4.55
C GLY A 401 -19.63 29.71 3.39
N HIS A 402 -20.36 28.80 2.73
CA HIS A 402 -19.82 28.01 1.61
C HIS A 402 -19.44 28.83 0.39
N GLY A 403 -20.19 29.88 0.07
CA GLY A 403 -19.95 30.76 -1.08
C GLY A 403 -19.85 30.00 -2.41
N TRP A 404 -18.98 30.48 -3.30
CA TRP A 404 -18.65 29.77 -4.55
C TRP A 404 -18.04 28.40 -4.25
N ALA A 405 -18.73 27.34 -4.66
CA ALA A 405 -18.30 25.98 -4.38
C ALA A 405 -17.06 25.59 -5.19
N GLY A 406 -17.00 25.98 -6.46
CA GLY A 406 -15.83 25.79 -7.29
C GLY A 406 -15.84 26.65 -8.55
N VAL A 407 -14.69 26.69 -9.21
CA VAL A 407 -14.41 27.47 -10.40
C VAL A 407 -13.46 26.67 -11.32
N GLN A 408 -13.45 26.93 -12.62
CA GLN A 408 -12.72 26.11 -13.61
C GLN A 408 -13.10 24.62 -13.48
N THR A 409 -14.37 24.37 -13.20
CA THR A 409 -14.99 23.05 -13.14
C THR A 409 -15.62 22.71 -14.49
N MET A 410 -15.24 21.57 -15.04
CA MET A 410 -15.72 21.04 -16.31
C MET A 410 -16.63 19.83 -16.05
N PHE A 411 -17.85 19.90 -16.53
CA PHE A 411 -18.75 18.75 -16.70
C PHE A 411 -18.77 18.36 -18.17
N TRP A 412 -18.06 17.28 -18.51
CA TRP A 412 -17.94 16.77 -19.88
C TRP A 412 -18.76 15.50 -20.03
N ASN A 413 -19.71 15.48 -20.96
CA ASN A 413 -20.56 14.31 -21.26
C ASN A 413 -21.25 13.69 -20.04
N VAL A 414 -21.57 14.50 -19.02
CA VAL A 414 -22.24 14.00 -17.81
C VAL A 414 -23.71 13.70 -18.06
N TYR A 415 -24.27 12.78 -17.29
CA TYR A 415 -25.69 12.41 -17.35
C TYR A 415 -26.35 12.46 -15.97
N SER A 416 -27.34 13.34 -15.81
CA SER A 416 -28.22 13.42 -14.65
C SER A 416 -29.51 12.62 -14.91
N TYR A 417 -29.68 11.47 -14.25
CA TYR A 417 -30.81 10.57 -14.56
C TYR A 417 -32.14 11.01 -13.92
N THR A 418 -32.10 11.84 -12.87
CA THR A 418 -33.29 12.21 -12.10
C THR A 418 -33.50 13.71 -11.91
N SER A 419 -32.50 14.55 -12.19
CA SER A 419 -32.51 15.95 -11.75
C SER A 419 -31.89 16.90 -12.78
N ASP A 420 -31.40 18.05 -12.32
CA ASP A 420 -30.74 19.07 -13.13
C ASP A 420 -29.23 18.86 -13.22
N VAL A 421 -28.65 19.41 -14.29
CA VAL A 421 -27.24 19.81 -14.30
C VAL A 421 -27.21 21.33 -14.14
N LYS A 422 -26.50 21.82 -13.11
CA LYS A 422 -26.34 23.25 -12.84
C LYS A 422 -24.90 23.69 -13.02
N VAL A 423 -24.68 24.70 -13.84
CA VAL A 423 -23.36 25.31 -14.05
C VAL A 423 -23.51 26.81 -13.89
N GLU A 424 -22.97 27.37 -12.82
CA GLU A 424 -22.84 28.82 -12.61
C GLU A 424 -21.37 29.21 -12.63
N SER A 425 -21.04 30.41 -13.08
CA SER A 425 -19.66 30.93 -13.10
C SER A 425 -19.55 32.22 -12.28
N PRO A 426 -18.48 32.39 -11.49
CA PRO A 426 -18.16 33.66 -10.87
C PRO A 426 -17.53 34.65 -11.87
N ILE A 427 -17.53 35.94 -11.52
CA ILE A 427 -16.67 36.94 -12.18
C ILE A 427 -15.20 36.49 -12.06
N GLY A 428 -14.41 36.65 -13.12
CA GLY A 428 -13.01 36.23 -13.16
C GLY A 428 -12.80 34.71 -13.28
N GLY A 429 -13.86 33.93 -13.48
CA GLY A 429 -13.75 32.50 -13.75
C GLY A 429 -14.80 31.97 -14.72
N LEU A 430 -14.66 30.72 -15.12
CA LEU A 430 -15.59 30.03 -16.00
C LEU A 430 -15.74 28.57 -15.58
N ASN A 431 -16.97 28.11 -15.53
CA ASN A 431 -17.36 26.72 -15.37
C ASN A 431 -18.12 26.27 -16.62
N TRP A 432 -18.04 24.98 -16.95
CA TRP A 432 -18.53 24.45 -18.23
C TRP A 432 -19.45 23.25 -18.05
N GLY A 433 -20.55 23.23 -18.81
CA GLY A 433 -21.35 22.05 -19.09
C GLY A 433 -21.34 21.75 -20.58
N ILE A 434 -20.55 20.77 -21.01
CA ILE A 434 -20.37 20.40 -22.42
C ILE A 434 -20.87 18.98 -22.65
N GLY A 435 -21.80 18.81 -23.58
CA GLY A 435 -22.41 17.50 -23.88
C GLY A 435 -23.23 16.93 -22.72
N ALA A 436 -23.68 17.78 -21.80
CA ALA A 436 -24.40 17.34 -20.62
C ALA A 436 -25.86 17.01 -20.94
N VAL A 437 -26.39 15.98 -20.27
CA VAL A 437 -27.77 15.52 -20.41
C VAL A 437 -28.41 15.42 -19.03
N GLY A 438 -29.66 15.84 -18.90
CA GLY A 438 -30.44 15.76 -17.66
C GLY A 438 -31.85 16.26 -17.84
N LYS A 439 -32.65 16.32 -16.76
CA LYS A 439 -34.03 16.83 -16.84
C LYS A 439 -34.12 18.34 -17.03
N ALA A 440 -33.14 19.08 -16.51
CA ALA A 440 -33.11 20.53 -16.62
C ALA A 440 -31.66 21.07 -16.69
N ARG A 441 -31.51 22.18 -17.41
CA ARG A 441 -30.28 22.96 -17.52
C ARG A 441 -30.41 24.23 -16.69
N ASN A 442 -29.54 24.43 -15.71
CA ASN A 442 -29.61 25.58 -14.81
C ASN A 442 -28.27 26.34 -14.72
N GLY A 443 -28.32 27.63 -14.40
CA GLY A 443 -27.13 28.44 -14.10
C GLY A 443 -26.49 29.11 -15.32
N ALA A 444 -25.80 30.22 -15.05
CA ALA A 444 -25.24 31.14 -16.05
C ALA A 444 -23.76 30.86 -16.40
N GLY A 445 -23.32 29.61 -16.32
CA GLY A 445 -22.02 29.19 -16.82
C GLY A 445 -22.00 28.94 -18.32
N TYR A 446 -20.87 28.45 -18.84
CA TYR A 446 -20.74 28.12 -20.25
C TYR A 446 -21.41 26.80 -20.57
N TRP A 447 -22.19 26.77 -21.66
CA TRP A 447 -22.89 25.58 -22.14
C TRP A 447 -22.61 25.33 -23.60
N GLU A 448 -22.39 24.05 -23.95
CA GLU A 448 -22.25 23.59 -25.33
C GLU A 448 -22.94 22.22 -25.47
N SER A 449 -23.77 22.03 -26.49
CA SER A 449 -24.50 20.78 -26.75
C SER A 449 -25.30 20.25 -25.54
N TRP A 450 -26.24 21.04 -25.02
CA TRP A 450 -27.17 20.56 -23.99
C TRP A 450 -28.13 19.51 -24.58
N GLY A 451 -28.33 18.40 -23.86
CA GLY A 451 -29.27 17.34 -24.25
C GLY A 451 -28.68 16.30 -25.21
N ALA A 452 -27.44 16.49 -25.68
CA ALA A 452 -26.75 15.55 -26.54
C ALA A 452 -25.25 15.51 -26.22
N HIS A 453 -24.72 14.32 -25.95
CA HIS A 453 -23.30 14.11 -25.74
C HIS A 453 -22.47 14.41 -26.99
N VAL A 454 -21.22 14.83 -26.79
CA VAL A 454 -20.28 15.26 -27.85
C VAL A 454 -19.08 14.32 -27.96
N LEU A 455 -18.32 14.47 -29.05
CA LEU A 455 -17.00 13.87 -29.21
C LEU A 455 -15.89 14.87 -28.83
N PRO A 456 -14.74 14.38 -28.30
CA PRO A 456 -14.46 13.00 -27.91
C PRO A 456 -15.33 12.54 -26.74
N ARG A 457 -15.49 11.21 -26.57
CA ARG A 457 -16.32 10.68 -25.48
C ARG A 457 -15.83 11.14 -24.10
N SER A 458 -14.52 11.32 -23.96
CA SER A 458 -13.86 11.81 -22.76
C SER A 458 -12.81 12.83 -23.15
N LEU A 459 -12.86 13.98 -22.48
CA LEU A 459 -11.84 15.01 -22.60
C LEU A 459 -10.53 14.55 -21.98
N TYR A 460 -10.57 13.94 -20.80
CA TYR A 460 -9.37 13.45 -20.11
C TYR A 460 -8.61 12.42 -20.95
N LEU A 461 -9.30 11.42 -21.51
CA LEU A 461 -8.66 10.38 -22.32
C LEU A 461 -8.09 10.95 -23.63
N ALA A 462 -8.78 11.90 -24.26
CA ALA A 462 -8.27 12.55 -25.46
C ALA A 462 -7.02 13.41 -25.15
N GLN A 463 -7.03 14.15 -24.04
CA GLN A 463 -5.87 14.92 -23.58
C GLN A 463 -4.68 14.01 -23.22
N LEU A 464 -4.96 12.87 -22.60
CA LEU A 464 -3.95 11.87 -22.27
C LEU A 464 -3.32 11.27 -23.54
N GLN A 465 -4.15 10.96 -24.54
CA GLN A 465 -3.68 10.48 -25.84
C GLN A 465 -2.82 11.53 -26.56
N GLU A 466 -3.22 12.80 -26.54
CA GLU A 466 -2.44 13.90 -27.11
C GLU A 466 -1.08 14.07 -26.41
N ARG A 467 -1.06 13.93 -25.07
CA ARG A 467 0.16 14.11 -24.27
C ARG A 467 1.12 12.93 -24.34
N LEU A 468 0.61 11.70 -24.25
CA LEU A 468 1.41 10.48 -24.04
C LEU A 468 1.16 9.36 -25.07
N GLY A 469 0.26 9.56 -26.02
CA GLY A 469 -0.09 8.57 -27.05
C GLY A 469 -1.14 7.54 -26.62
N GLU A 470 -1.57 6.71 -27.57
CA GLU A 470 -2.65 5.73 -27.38
C GLU A 470 -2.31 4.65 -26.34
N ALA A 471 -1.04 4.25 -26.23
CA ALA A 471 -0.59 3.27 -25.24
C ALA A 471 -0.92 3.72 -23.81
N ALA A 472 -0.78 5.01 -23.50
CA ALA A 472 -1.10 5.56 -22.19
C ALA A 472 -2.61 5.47 -21.87
N VAL A 473 -3.48 5.63 -22.88
CA VAL A 473 -4.92 5.41 -22.73
C VAL A 473 -5.22 3.94 -22.48
N ASN A 474 -4.60 3.04 -23.24
CA ASN A 474 -4.78 1.59 -23.09
C ASN A 474 -4.37 1.08 -21.71
N ASN A 475 -3.33 1.65 -21.11
CA ASN A 475 -2.83 1.29 -19.79
C ASN A 475 -3.84 1.50 -18.64
N ILE A 476 -4.72 2.50 -18.76
CA ILE A 476 -5.62 2.90 -17.67
C ILE A 476 -7.10 2.56 -17.93
N THR A 477 -7.43 2.11 -19.14
CA THR A 477 -8.80 1.84 -19.58
C THR A 477 -9.06 0.36 -19.83
N THR A 478 -10.31 -0.07 -19.64
CA THR A 478 -10.76 -1.39 -20.10
C THR A 478 -11.17 -1.34 -21.58
N PRO A 479 -11.22 -2.48 -22.30
CA PRO A 479 -11.74 -2.53 -23.67
C PRO A 479 -13.15 -1.93 -23.80
N GLU A 480 -14.04 -2.18 -22.84
CA GLU A 480 -15.42 -1.68 -22.83
C GLU A 480 -15.45 -0.14 -22.66
N GLN A 481 -14.58 0.41 -21.81
CA GLN A 481 -14.47 1.86 -21.60
C GLN A 481 -13.98 2.59 -22.86
N ARG A 482 -13.13 1.94 -23.66
CA ARG A 482 -12.67 2.46 -24.97
C ARG A 482 -13.73 2.32 -26.04
N ALA A 483 -14.48 1.22 -26.04
CA ALA A 483 -15.57 0.97 -26.99
C ALA A 483 -16.76 1.92 -26.80
N GLY A 484 -17.00 2.43 -25.58
CA GLY A 484 -18.08 3.38 -25.33
C GLY A 484 -18.33 3.67 -23.86
N ARG A 485 -19.58 4.03 -23.55
CA ARG A 485 -20.02 4.24 -22.17
C ARG A 485 -20.26 2.91 -21.48
N ILE A 486 -19.98 2.86 -20.18
CA ILE A 486 -20.06 1.65 -19.35
C ILE A 486 -21.12 1.74 -18.24
N TRP A 487 -21.99 2.76 -18.28
CA TRP A 487 -22.94 3.05 -17.19
C TRP A 487 -23.88 1.89 -16.88
N ASP A 488 -24.40 1.19 -17.89
CA ASP A 488 -25.32 0.06 -17.67
C ASP A 488 -24.65 -1.08 -16.89
N SER A 489 -23.41 -1.42 -17.25
CA SER A 489 -22.61 -2.42 -16.53
C SER A 489 -22.32 -1.96 -15.10
N LEU A 490 -21.89 -0.71 -14.92
CA LEU A 490 -21.62 -0.17 -13.58
C LEU A 490 -22.89 -0.15 -12.72
N LEU A 491 -24.04 0.23 -13.29
CA LEU A 491 -25.33 0.29 -12.61
C LEU A 491 -25.80 -1.11 -12.18
N ALA A 492 -25.68 -2.10 -13.07
CA ALA A 492 -26.01 -3.49 -12.76
C ALA A 492 -25.14 -4.02 -11.60
N GLN A 493 -23.83 -3.75 -11.63
CA GLN A 493 -22.92 -4.11 -10.54
C GLN A 493 -23.29 -3.41 -9.22
N THR A 494 -23.55 -2.10 -9.26
CA THR A 494 -23.94 -1.32 -8.08
C THR A 494 -25.19 -1.90 -7.42
N ARG A 495 -26.23 -2.19 -8.20
CA ARG A 495 -27.50 -2.75 -7.69
C ARG A 495 -27.32 -4.17 -7.14
N ARG A 496 -26.48 -5.00 -7.78
CA ARG A 496 -26.11 -6.32 -7.27
C ARG A 496 -25.44 -6.21 -5.89
N ILE A 497 -24.44 -5.35 -5.73
CA ILE A 497 -23.73 -5.15 -4.46
C ILE A 497 -24.63 -4.54 -3.39
N ALA A 498 -25.55 -3.64 -3.77
CA ALA A 498 -26.53 -3.06 -2.85
C ALA A 498 -27.52 -4.10 -2.31
N ALA A 499 -27.91 -5.09 -3.13
CA ALA A 499 -28.78 -6.19 -2.73
C ALA A 499 -28.10 -7.26 -1.87
N GLU A 500 -26.76 -7.28 -1.83
CA GLU A 500 -26.01 -8.22 -0.98
C GLU A 500 -26.29 -7.93 0.51
N PRO A 501 -26.70 -8.93 1.31
CA PRO A 501 -26.89 -8.75 2.74
C PRO A 501 -25.54 -8.48 3.42
N LYS A 502 -25.60 -7.85 4.60
CA LYS A 502 -24.44 -7.62 5.47
C LYS A 502 -23.65 -8.93 5.64
N VAL A 503 -22.32 -8.89 5.60
CA VAL A 503 -21.54 -10.08 5.93
C VAL A 503 -21.77 -10.38 7.41
N PRO A 504 -22.26 -11.57 7.76
CA PRO A 504 -22.35 -11.94 9.16
C PRO A 504 -20.93 -11.97 9.71
N TYR A 505 -20.72 -11.21 10.77
CA TYR A 505 -19.54 -11.28 11.60
C TYR A 505 -20.03 -11.19 13.03
N PHE A 506 -19.27 -11.80 13.92
CA PHE A 506 -19.72 -11.99 15.28
C PHE A 506 -18.82 -11.17 16.19
N ASP A 507 -19.45 -10.31 16.97
CA ASP A 507 -18.79 -9.58 18.04
C ASP A 507 -18.30 -10.60 19.07
N THR A 508 -17.04 -10.50 19.49
CA THR A 508 -16.40 -11.49 20.38
C THR A 508 -17.11 -11.63 21.72
N ASP A 509 -17.98 -10.68 22.09
CA ASP A 509 -18.76 -10.75 23.33
C ASP A 509 -19.92 -11.76 23.30
N THR A 510 -20.40 -12.21 22.12
CA THR A 510 -21.59 -13.09 22.02
C THR A 510 -21.32 -14.53 21.58
N LEU A 511 -20.06 -14.90 21.29
CA LEU A 511 -19.66 -16.26 20.87
C LEU A 511 -18.69 -16.94 21.85
N ASN A 512 -18.78 -16.65 23.15
CA ASN A 512 -17.89 -17.27 24.13
C ASN A 512 -18.40 -18.62 24.63
N SER A 513 -19.66 -18.98 24.36
CA SER A 513 -20.17 -20.31 24.74
C SER A 513 -19.70 -21.37 23.73
N PHE A 514 -19.29 -22.52 24.26
CA PHE A 514 -19.11 -23.74 23.46
C PHE A 514 -20.43 -24.43 23.19
N ASP A 515 -21.49 -24.07 23.90
CA ASP A 515 -22.83 -24.38 23.45
C ASP A 515 -23.25 -23.38 22.38
N ILE A 516 -23.36 -23.83 21.14
CA ILE A 516 -23.69 -22.97 20.02
C ILE A 516 -25.15 -22.51 20.06
N THR A 517 -26.01 -23.11 20.89
CA THR A 517 -27.40 -22.62 21.08
C THR A 517 -27.47 -21.34 21.92
N ASP A 518 -26.45 -21.04 22.72
CA ASP A 518 -26.32 -19.77 23.46
C ASP A 518 -25.85 -18.59 22.60
N ASN A 519 -25.31 -18.91 21.42
CA ASN A 519 -24.54 -17.99 20.61
C ASN A 519 -25.42 -17.14 19.65
N GLY A 520 -26.74 -17.12 19.86
CA GLY A 520 -27.68 -16.21 19.17
C GLY A 520 -28.12 -16.64 17.76
N GLY A 521 -28.21 -17.95 17.49
CA GLY A 521 -28.74 -18.49 16.23
C GLY A 521 -30.27 -18.51 16.16
N ILE A 522 -30.80 -19.02 15.05
CA ILE A 522 -32.25 -19.07 14.78
C ILE A 522 -32.74 -20.51 14.94
N ILE A 523 -33.68 -20.74 15.85
CA ILE A 523 -34.39 -22.02 15.95
C ILE A 523 -35.72 -22.00 15.17
N ASN A 524 -35.95 -23.06 14.41
CA ASN A 524 -37.18 -23.34 13.68
C ASN A 524 -37.72 -24.71 14.09
N GLY A 525 -39.03 -24.92 13.99
CA GLY A 525 -39.66 -26.21 14.24
C GLY A 525 -40.74 -26.53 13.22
N GLN A 526 -40.88 -27.82 12.89
CA GLN A 526 -41.88 -28.29 11.93
C GLN A 526 -43.31 -27.94 12.34
N TYR A 527 -43.59 -27.96 13.65
CA TYR A 527 -44.92 -27.77 14.21
C TYR A 527 -44.89 -26.75 15.36
N PRO A 528 -45.02 -25.44 15.07
CA PRO A 528 -45.13 -24.43 16.11
C PRO A 528 -46.33 -24.67 17.03
N ASN A 529 -46.16 -24.56 18.35
CA ASN A 529 -47.26 -24.62 19.31
C ASN A 529 -47.87 -23.22 19.50
N THR A 530 -48.74 -22.82 18.58
CA THR A 530 -49.41 -21.51 18.63
C THR A 530 -50.50 -21.43 19.70
N ALA A 531 -51.05 -22.56 20.13
CA ALA A 531 -52.09 -22.63 21.15
C ALA A 531 -51.55 -22.39 22.58
N LYS A 532 -50.28 -22.75 22.83
CA LYS A 532 -49.59 -22.47 24.08
C LYS A 532 -48.15 -22.03 23.77
N PRO A 533 -47.92 -20.73 23.49
CA PRO A 533 -46.61 -20.23 23.06
C PRO A 533 -45.46 -20.49 24.05
N SER A 534 -45.77 -20.60 25.36
CA SER A 534 -44.79 -20.98 26.39
C SER A 534 -44.35 -22.45 26.33
N GLU A 535 -44.96 -23.26 25.45
CA GLU A 535 -44.54 -24.63 25.16
C GLU A 535 -44.12 -24.83 23.70
N ASN A 536 -43.55 -23.80 23.08
CA ASN A 536 -43.11 -23.81 21.69
C ASN A 536 -41.63 -24.24 21.55
N PHE A 537 -41.18 -24.55 20.33
CA PHE A 537 -39.83 -25.04 20.07
C PHE A 537 -38.71 -24.06 20.46
N THR A 538 -39.02 -22.77 20.64
CA THR A 538 -38.08 -21.78 21.16
C THR A 538 -37.63 -22.10 22.59
N SER A 539 -38.41 -22.86 23.35
CA SER A 539 -38.06 -23.29 24.70
C SER A 539 -36.94 -24.33 24.74
N LEU A 540 -36.51 -24.85 23.59
CA LEU A 540 -35.48 -25.89 23.51
C LEU A 540 -34.05 -25.37 23.60
N ILE A 541 -33.88 -24.06 23.61
CA ILE A 541 -32.57 -23.39 23.60
C ILE A 541 -32.56 -22.19 24.55
N ASP A 542 -33.46 -22.19 25.54
CA ASP A 542 -33.62 -21.07 26.48
C ASP A 542 -32.83 -21.26 27.79
N ASN A 543 -32.08 -22.37 27.91
CA ASN A 543 -31.31 -22.78 29.07
C ASN A 543 -32.15 -23.00 30.34
N LEU A 544 -33.44 -23.27 30.19
CA LEU A 544 -34.36 -23.56 31.27
C LEU A 544 -34.98 -24.95 31.08
N ILE A 545 -34.38 -25.96 31.73
CA ILE A 545 -34.96 -27.32 31.84
C ILE A 545 -36.39 -27.38 32.42
N THR A 546 -36.91 -26.25 32.92
CA THR A 546 -38.28 -26.11 33.43
C THR A 546 -39.32 -25.78 32.37
N THR A 547 -38.93 -25.22 31.23
CA THR A 547 -39.77 -24.98 30.05
C THR A 547 -39.76 -26.24 29.16
N LYS A 548 -40.63 -26.31 28.16
CA LYS A 548 -40.67 -27.47 27.24
C LYS A 548 -41.27 -27.13 25.89
N TYR A 549 -40.84 -27.83 24.85
CA TYR A 549 -41.62 -27.94 23.64
C TYR A 549 -42.63 -29.08 23.77
N TYR A 550 -43.89 -28.85 23.41
CA TYR A 550 -44.90 -29.90 23.25
C TYR A 550 -45.63 -29.77 21.91
N ALA A 551 -45.59 -30.83 21.12
CA ALA A 551 -46.29 -30.95 19.85
C ALA A 551 -47.41 -32.00 19.94
N SER A 552 -48.63 -31.53 20.19
CA SER A 552 -49.82 -32.38 20.28
C SER A 552 -50.12 -33.10 18.94
N GLY A 553 -50.46 -34.39 19.00
CA GLY A 553 -50.82 -35.17 17.81
C GLY A 553 -49.63 -35.57 16.91
N ARG A 554 -48.39 -35.30 17.31
CA ARG A 554 -47.17 -35.57 16.53
C ARG A 554 -46.26 -36.55 17.25
N LYS A 555 -46.10 -37.75 16.69
CA LYS A 555 -45.13 -38.77 17.18
C LYS A 555 -43.72 -38.61 16.62
N ALA A 556 -43.61 -37.91 15.49
CA ALA A 556 -42.38 -37.59 14.78
C ALA A 556 -42.44 -36.12 14.38
N LEU A 557 -41.30 -35.45 14.47
CA LEU A 557 -41.15 -34.02 14.15
C LEU A 557 -39.67 -33.71 13.92
N TRP A 558 -39.39 -32.52 13.38
CA TRP A 558 -38.04 -31.97 13.41
C TRP A 558 -38.02 -30.58 14.03
N VAL A 559 -36.88 -30.26 14.64
CA VAL A 559 -36.46 -28.91 15.00
C VAL A 559 -35.10 -28.65 14.36
N GLU A 560 -34.88 -27.41 13.97
CA GLU A 560 -33.70 -26.99 13.24
C GLU A 560 -33.10 -25.75 13.90
N TYR A 561 -31.80 -25.79 14.14
CA TYR A 561 -31.02 -24.66 14.60
C TYR A 561 -30.10 -24.20 13.49
N ILE A 562 -30.26 -22.94 13.09
CA ILE A 562 -29.33 -22.24 12.21
C ILE A 562 -28.34 -21.54 13.13
N ALA A 563 -27.15 -22.11 13.24
CA ALA A 563 -26.07 -21.53 14.02
C ALA A 563 -25.75 -20.11 13.51
N PRO A 564 -25.11 -19.27 14.32
CA PRO A 564 -24.56 -18.00 13.84
C PRO A 564 -23.38 -18.27 12.88
N ARG A 565 -22.46 -19.17 13.24
CA ARG A 565 -21.34 -19.59 12.38
C ARG A 565 -21.34 -21.11 12.19
N LYS A 566 -20.66 -21.56 11.14
CA LYS A 566 -20.32 -22.98 11.03
C LYS A 566 -19.55 -23.40 12.27
N ALA A 567 -19.97 -24.50 12.88
CA ALA A 567 -19.38 -25.07 14.08
C ALA A 567 -19.07 -26.55 13.83
N ILE A 568 -18.11 -27.15 14.54
CA ILE A 568 -17.91 -28.59 14.51
C ILE A 568 -18.49 -29.13 15.83
N LEU A 569 -19.65 -29.76 15.77
CA LEU A 569 -20.23 -30.34 16.99
C LEU A 569 -19.42 -31.52 17.49
N SER A 570 -19.13 -31.52 18.79
CA SER A 570 -18.47 -32.59 19.52
C SER A 570 -19.44 -33.40 20.38
N ARG A 571 -20.57 -32.81 20.77
CA ARG A 571 -21.69 -33.50 21.43
C ARG A 571 -22.98 -32.69 21.31
N TYR A 572 -24.09 -33.31 21.62
CA TYR A 572 -25.35 -32.61 21.87
C TYR A 572 -26.04 -33.19 23.11
N THR A 573 -26.99 -32.45 23.68
CA THR A 573 -27.79 -32.92 24.80
C THR A 573 -29.28 -32.88 24.45
N ILE A 574 -30.08 -33.75 25.09
CA ILE A 574 -31.55 -33.65 25.06
C ILE A 574 -32.04 -33.79 26.50
N THR A 575 -32.95 -32.92 26.91
CA THR A 575 -33.57 -32.96 28.24
C THR A 575 -35.03 -33.41 28.16
N SER A 576 -35.45 -34.40 28.96
CA SER A 576 -36.85 -34.84 29.00
C SER A 576 -37.79 -33.75 29.55
N GLY A 577 -39.06 -33.74 29.14
CA GLY A 577 -40.05 -32.78 29.68
C GLY A 577 -40.33 -32.94 31.19
N ASN A 578 -41.38 -32.29 31.71
CA ASN A 578 -41.69 -32.31 33.15
C ASN A 578 -42.77 -33.30 33.61
N ASP A 579 -43.58 -33.88 32.73
CA ASP A 579 -44.82 -34.60 33.10
C ASP A 579 -44.97 -36.04 32.55
N VAL A 580 -45.08 -36.24 31.22
CA VAL A 580 -45.51 -37.54 30.63
C VAL A 580 -44.36 -38.30 29.93
N PRO A 581 -43.86 -39.42 30.48
CA PRO A 581 -42.75 -40.21 29.91
C PRO A 581 -42.97 -40.73 28.49
N GLU A 582 -44.20 -41.09 28.15
CA GLU A 582 -44.56 -41.65 26.85
C GLU A 582 -44.44 -40.63 25.72
N ARG A 583 -44.30 -39.34 26.03
CA ARG A 583 -44.12 -38.24 25.07
C ARG A 583 -42.67 -37.93 24.75
N ASP A 584 -41.72 -38.42 25.54
CA ASP A 584 -40.31 -38.09 25.34
C ASP A 584 -39.79 -38.73 24.04
N PRO A 585 -38.76 -38.12 23.40
CA PRO A 585 -38.18 -38.68 22.19
C PRO A 585 -37.54 -40.04 22.45
N LYS A 586 -37.79 -41.00 21.57
CA LYS A 586 -37.27 -42.38 21.67
C LYS A 586 -36.24 -42.68 20.59
N ASN A 587 -36.51 -42.25 19.36
CA ASN A 587 -35.64 -42.45 18.20
C ASN A 587 -35.45 -41.12 17.46
N TRP A 588 -34.23 -40.82 17.04
CA TRP A 588 -33.96 -39.62 16.26
C TRP A 588 -32.66 -39.71 15.46
N LYS A 589 -32.49 -38.76 14.56
CA LYS A 589 -31.22 -38.47 13.88
C LYS A 589 -30.82 -37.03 14.15
N LEU A 590 -29.54 -36.81 14.39
CA LEU A 590 -28.95 -35.47 14.31
C LEU A 590 -28.33 -35.29 12.92
N LEU A 591 -28.67 -34.20 12.26
CA LEU A 591 -28.24 -33.89 10.90
C LEU A 591 -27.50 -32.56 10.84
N GLY A 592 -26.52 -32.45 9.93
CA GLY A 592 -25.79 -31.22 9.62
C GLY A 592 -25.94 -30.82 8.15
N SER A 593 -26.06 -29.52 7.87
CA SER A 593 -26.12 -28.98 6.50
C SER A 593 -25.41 -27.62 6.39
N ASN A 594 -24.98 -27.27 5.18
CA ASN A 594 -24.38 -25.97 4.86
C ASN A 594 -25.20 -25.16 3.85
N ASP A 595 -26.28 -25.72 3.30
CA ASP A 595 -27.16 -25.10 2.30
C ASP A 595 -28.64 -25.14 2.72
N GLY A 596 -28.97 -25.78 3.86
CA GLY A 596 -30.32 -25.99 4.37
C GLY A 596 -31.14 -27.06 3.62
N SER A 597 -30.58 -27.67 2.56
CA SER A 597 -31.30 -28.60 1.67
C SER A 597 -30.66 -29.99 1.60
N THR A 598 -29.33 -30.07 1.61
CA THR A 598 -28.54 -31.30 1.61
C THR A 598 -28.05 -31.58 3.02
N TRP A 599 -28.37 -32.77 3.57
CA TRP A 599 -28.15 -33.09 4.98
C TRP A 599 -27.26 -34.32 5.17
N ALA A 600 -26.19 -34.17 5.94
CA ALA A 600 -25.35 -35.26 6.43
C ALA A 600 -25.90 -35.78 7.77
N VAL A 601 -25.85 -37.10 7.98
CA VAL A 601 -26.21 -37.71 9.28
C VAL A 601 -24.99 -37.62 10.19
N LEU A 602 -25.13 -36.92 11.32
CA LEU A 602 -24.09 -36.79 12.35
C LEU A 602 -24.24 -37.87 13.43
N ASP A 603 -25.49 -38.23 13.77
CA ASP A 603 -25.78 -39.28 14.75
C ASP A 603 -27.16 -39.92 14.50
N SER A 604 -27.34 -41.15 14.97
CA SER A 604 -28.60 -41.91 14.93
C SER A 604 -28.82 -42.66 16.23
N GLN A 605 -29.86 -42.28 16.96
CA GLN A 605 -30.21 -42.89 18.24
C GLN A 605 -31.50 -43.70 18.14
N LEU A 606 -31.52 -44.86 18.78
CA LEU A 606 -32.67 -45.77 18.84
C LEU A 606 -32.95 -46.17 20.29
N ASN A 607 -34.24 -46.36 20.61
CA ASN A 607 -34.74 -46.89 21.88
C ASN A 607 -34.20 -46.17 23.12
N GLN A 608 -34.02 -44.86 23.04
CA GLN A 608 -33.58 -44.07 24.17
C GLN A 608 -34.72 -43.91 25.20
N ALA A 609 -34.35 -43.91 26.47
CA ALA A 609 -35.24 -43.70 27.61
C ALA A 609 -34.70 -42.59 28.51
N PHE A 610 -35.58 -42.01 29.33
CA PHE A 610 -35.27 -41.00 30.33
C PHE A 610 -35.86 -41.45 31.68
N ASP A 611 -34.99 -41.92 32.57
CA ASP A 611 -35.40 -42.60 33.82
C ASP A 611 -36.02 -41.66 34.87
N SER A 612 -35.87 -40.35 34.66
CA SER A 612 -36.48 -39.30 35.48
C SER A 612 -36.92 -38.11 34.61
N ARG A 613 -37.73 -37.23 35.18
CA ARG A 613 -38.20 -36.00 34.51
C ARG A 613 -37.10 -34.93 34.53
N ARG A 614 -37.05 -34.10 33.48
CA ARG A 614 -36.00 -33.08 33.30
C ARG A 614 -34.59 -33.67 33.34
N LEU A 615 -34.46 -34.91 32.88
CA LEU A 615 -33.18 -35.60 32.78
C LEU A 615 -32.50 -35.18 31.49
N THR A 616 -31.35 -34.53 31.61
CA THR A 616 -30.46 -34.23 30.48
C THR A 616 -29.60 -35.44 30.17
N ARG A 617 -29.62 -35.88 28.91
CA ARG A 617 -28.73 -36.92 28.39
C ARG A 617 -27.79 -36.33 27.35
N SER A 618 -26.52 -36.70 27.41
CA SER A 618 -25.48 -36.24 26.48
C SER A 618 -25.09 -37.34 25.51
N PHE A 619 -24.85 -36.95 24.25
CA PHE A 619 -24.53 -37.84 23.14
C PHE A 619 -23.27 -37.32 22.43
N PRO A 620 -22.13 -38.02 22.52
CA PRO A 620 -20.88 -37.59 21.88
C PRO A 620 -20.90 -37.80 20.36
N LEU A 621 -20.13 -36.96 19.65
CA LEU A 621 -19.96 -36.94 18.19
C LEU A 621 -18.47 -37.05 17.84
N ASP A 622 -17.77 -38.02 18.41
CA ASP A 622 -16.30 -38.10 18.41
C ASP A 622 -15.65 -38.14 17.02
N THR A 623 -16.39 -38.58 16.00
CA THR A 623 -15.90 -38.69 14.62
C THR A 623 -16.22 -37.46 13.76
N ASN A 624 -16.98 -36.49 14.27
CA ASN A 624 -17.34 -35.32 13.47
C ASN A 624 -16.17 -34.33 13.39
N THR A 625 -15.69 -34.09 12.19
CA THR A 625 -14.66 -33.08 11.88
C THR A 625 -15.16 -32.00 10.93
N THR A 626 -16.41 -32.08 10.49
CA THR A 626 -16.98 -31.16 9.49
C THR A 626 -17.79 -30.08 10.16
N ALA A 627 -17.55 -28.83 9.75
CA ALA A 627 -18.29 -27.70 10.26
C ALA A 627 -19.60 -27.49 9.48
N PHE A 628 -20.73 -27.38 10.19
CA PHE A 628 -22.05 -27.13 9.61
C PHE A 628 -22.68 -25.85 10.17
N GLN A 629 -23.46 -25.17 9.32
CA GLN A 629 -24.23 -23.98 9.68
C GLN A 629 -25.63 -24.36 10.20
N TYR A 630 -26.23 -25.39 9.62
CA TYR A 630 -27.58 -25.84 9.95
C TYR A 630 -27.49 -27.18 10.68
N TYR A 631 -28.21 -27.29 11.80
CA TYR A 631 -28.36 -28.51 12.57
C TYR A 631 -29.82 -28.87 12.67
N ARG A 632 -30.17 -30.13 12.46
CA ARG A 632 -31.55 -30.59 12.57
C ARG A 632 -31.64 -31.84 13.44
N LEU A 633 -32.44 -31.74 14.50
CA LEU A 633 -32.85 -32.88 15.30
C LEU A 633 -34.15 -33.44 14.71
N GLN A 634 -34.05 -34.59 14.07
CA GLN A 634 -35.18 -35.28 13.44
C GLN A 634 -35.67 -36.42 14.34
N ILE A 635 -36.70 -36.15 15.14
CA ILE A 635 -37.37 -37.17 15.96
C ILE A 635 -38.22 -38.06 15.07
N THR A 636 -37.93 -39.36 15.07
CA THR A 636 -38.63 -40.35 14.24
C THR A 636 -39.65 -41.18 15.04
N ALA A 637 -39.51 -41.26 16.36
CA ALA A 637 -40.51 -41.84 17.25
C ALA A 637 -40.40 -41.26 18.68
N ASN A 638 -41.54 -41.21 19.38
CA ASN A 638 -41.63 -40.98 20.82
C ASN A 638 -41.90 -42.32 21.56
N ASN A 639 -42.07 -42.25 22.87
CA ASN A 639 -42.24 -43.43 23.72
C ASN A 639 -43.71 -43.91 23.87
N GLY A 640 -44.53 -43.76 22.81
CA GLY A 640 -45.85 -44.40 22.71
C GLY A 640 -47.07 -43.46 22.81
N HIS A 641 -46.90 -42.20 23.21
CA HIS A 641 -48.01 -41.23 23.27
C HIS A 641 -48.40 -40.71 21.86
N SER A 642 -49.55 -40.04 21.74
CA SER A 642 -49.99 -39.38 20.51
C SER A 642 -49.25 -38.07 20.17
N GLY A 643 -48.38 -37.57 21.05
CA GLY A 643 -47.69 -36.26 20.93
C GLY A 643 -46.29 -36.33 21.52
N THR A 644 -45.40 -35.42 21.12
CA THR A 644 -43.98 -35.44 21.51
C THR A 644 -43.65 -34.22 22.36
N GLN A 645 -42.80 -34.39 23.38
CA GLN A 645 -42.31 -33.31 24.22
C GLN A 645 -40.85 -33.47 24.61
N PHE A 646 -40.15 -32.36 24.88
CA PHE A 646 -38.83 -32.33 25.52
C PHE A 646 -38.50 -30.89 25.93
N SER A 647 -37.54 -30.72 26.84
CA SER A 647 -37.24 -29.45 27.50
C SER A 647 -36.10 -28.67 26.84
N GLU A 648 -34.93 -29.28 26.64
CA GLU A 648 -33.75 -28.60 26.09
C GLU A 648 -33.09 -29.44 25.01
N TRP A 649 -32.40 -28.75 24.09
CA TRP A 649 -31.54 -29.30 23.06
C TRP A 649 -30.30 -28.40 22.88
N GLU A 650 -29.23 -28.73 23.58
CA GLU A 650 -27.98 -27.98 23.51
C GLU A 650 -27.03 -28.61 22.49
N LEU A 651 -26.25 -27.76 21.81
CA LEU A 651 -25.35 -28.16 20.73
C LEU A 651 -23.93 -27.72 21.05
N TRP A 652 -23.09 -28.64 21.49
CA TRP A 652 -21.74 -28.30 21.96
C TRP A 652 -20.71 -28.50 20.85
N GLU A 653 -19.91 -27.48 20.60
CA GLU A 653 -18.83 -27.52 19.62
C GLU A 653 -17.46 -27.83 20.22
N ARG A 654 -16.55 -28.21 19.33
CA ARG A 654 -15.10 -28.11 19.55
C ARG A 654 -14.51 -27.17 18.50
N ARG A 655 -13.65 -26.24 18.89
CA ARG A 655 -13.04 -25.22 18.02
C ARG A 655 -11.68 -25.66 17.53
N LEU A 656 -11.31 -25.26 16.32
CA LEU A 656 -9.91 -25.35 15.89
C LEU A 656 -9.11 -24.27 16.64
N GLN A 657 -7.86 -24.57 16.98
CA GLN A 657 -6.94 -23.60 17.58
C GLN A 657 -5.72 -23.43 16.66
N SER A 658 -5.02 -22.31 16.80
CA SER A 658 -3.78 -22.01 16.09
C SER A 658 -2.65 -21.72 17.07
N ILE A 659 -1.43 -22.04 16.65
CA ILE A 659 -0.21 -21.74 17.40
C ILE A 659 0.57 -20.67 16.66
N THR A 660 1.04 -19.65 17.37
CA THR A 660 1.83 -18.54 16.82
C THR A 660 3.15 -18.44 17.56
N PHE A 661 4.25 -18.28 16.81
CA PHE A 661 5.58 -18.00 17.36
C PHE A 661 5.79 -16.49 17.56
N ASN A 662 6.66 -16.11 18.49
CA ASN A 662 7.18 -14.74 18.52
C ASN A 662 8.05 -14.45 17.29
N GLU A 663 8.27 -13.16 17.03
CA GLU A 663 9.19 -12.74 15.96
C GLU A 663 10.60 -13.24 16.25
N VAL A 664 11.24 -13.80 15.21
CA VAL A 664 12.62 -14.29 15.29
C VAL A 664 13.53 -13.25 14.64
N PRO A 665 14.47 -12.64 15.40
CA PRO A 665 15.42 -11.70 14.83
C PRO A 665 16.38 -12.42 13.87
N PRO A 666 17.09 -11.70 12.98
CA PRO A 666 18.18 -12.30 12.21
C PRO A 666 19.20 -12.92 13.16
N ILE A 667 19.55 -14.20 12.94
CA ILE A 667 20.51 -14.94 13.76
C ILE A 667 21.75 -15.23 12.92
N THR A 668 22.92 -15.06 13.52
CA THR A 668 24.22 -15.46 12.99
C THR A 668 24.85 -16.51 13.91
N TYR A 669 25.63 -17.42 13.35
CA TYR A 669 26.39 -18.38 14.14
C TYR A 669 27.29 -17.67 15.16
N GLY A 670 27.21 -18.09 16.42
CA GLY A 670 27.95 -17.49 17.54
C GLY A 670 27.21 -16.38 18.29
N ASP A 671 26.00 -16.01 17.86
CA ASP A 671 25.12 -15.15 18.63
C ASP A 671 24.67 -15.83 19.94
N GLU A 672 24.31 -15.01 20.93
CA GLU A 672 23.77 -15.50 22.21
C GLU A 672 22.46 -16.29 22.02
N PRO A 673 22.16 -17.28 22.89
CA PRO A 673 20.93 -18.07 22.83
C PRO A 673 19.66 -17.22 22.79
N PHE A 674 18.67 -17.66 22.00
CA PHE A 674 17.42 -16.95 21.76
C PHE A 674 16.24 -17.65 22.44
N GLU A 675 15.39 -16.89 23.13
CA GLU A 675 14.14 -17.40 23.70
C GLU A 675 13.04 -17.40 22.62
N LEU A 676 12.78 -18.59 22.07
CA LEU A 676 11.65 -18.82 21.17
C LEU A 676 10.41 -19.12 22.00
N LEU A 677 9.35 -18.34 21.79
CA LEU A 677 8.06 -18.46 22.45
C LEU A 677 7.00 -18.88 21.44
N ALA A 678 6.11 -19.78 21.84
CA ALA A 678 4.94 -20.14 21.07
C ALA A 678 3.68 -20.12 21.96
N GLY A 679 2.60 -19.54 21.45
CA GLY A 679 1.33 -19.44 22.16
C GLY A 679 0.18 -20.00 21.33
N SER A 680 -0.76 -20.70 21.99
CA SER A 680 -2.04 -21.08 21.38
C SER A 680 -3.06 -19.96 21.59
N ASN A 681 -3.88 -19.67 20.57
CA ASN A 681 -5.01 -18.75 20.71
C ASN A 681 -6.10 -19.27 21.68
N ALA A 682 -6.08 -20.55 22.02
CA ALA A 682 -6.92 -21.15 23.05
C ALA A 682 -6.40 -20.90 24.49
N GLY A 683 -5.23 -20.27 24.65
CA GLY A 683 -4.57 -20.09 25.95
C GLY A 683 -3.98 -21.37 26.55
N LEU A 684 -3.95 -22.46 25.77
CA LEU A 684 -3.42 -23.76 26.20
C LEU A 684 -1.88 -23.82 26.09
N PRO A 685 -1.17 -24.46 27.04
CA PRO A 685 0.29 -24.48 27.10
C PRO A 685 0.92 -25.31 25.98
N VAL A 686 1.72 -24.66 25.15
CA VAL A 686 2.34 -25.26 23.95
C VAL A 686 3.65 -25.98 24.29
N THR A 687 3.91 -27.10 23.60
CA THR A 687 5.18 -27.83 23.64
C THR A 687 5.97 -27.56 22.37
N MET A 688 7.30 -27.55 22.44
CA MET A 688 8.16 -27.30 21.27
C MET A 688 9.26 -28.35 21.13
N GLU A 689 9.60 -28.68 19.89
CA GLU A 689 10.69 -29.60 19.53
C GLU A 689 11.44 -29.09 18.29
N VAL A 690 12.75 -29.35 18.24
CA VAL A 690 13.54 -29.15 17.01
C VAL A 690 13.33 -30.36 16.11
N ILE A 691 12.79 -30.14 14.91
CA ILE A 691 12.57 -31.18 13.91
C ILE A 691 13.83 -31.45 13.11
N SER A 692 14.57 -30.38 12.76
CA SER A 692 15.81 -30.48 11.99
C SER A 692 16.69 -29.23 12.17
N GLY A 693 17.95 -29.35 11.76
CA GLY A 693 18.92 -28.26 11.78
C GLY A 693 19.83 -28.25 13.01
N PRO A 694 20.87 -27.41 13.02
CA PRO A 694 21.90 -27.42 14.04
C PRO A 694 21.49 -26.64 15.29
N ALA A 695 20.40 -27.03 15.97
CA ALA A 695 19.97 -26.42 17.22
C ALA A 695 19.37 -27.44 18.20
N ALA A 696 19.34 -27.08 19.48
CA ALA A 696 18.66 -27.84 20.53
C ALA A 696 18.06 -26.91 21.59
N PHE A 697 17.00 -27.35 22.26
CA PHE A 697 16.49 -26.68 23.44
C PHE A 697 17.32 -27.06 24.67
N VAL A 698 17.82 -26.05 25.40
CA VAL A 698 18.49 -26.19 26.70
C VAL A 698 17.79 -25.25 27.66
N ASP A 699 17.20 -25.78 28.75
CA ASP A 699 16.43 -25.01 29.74
C ASP A 699 15.43 -24.02 29.11
N SER A 700 14.63 -24.50 28.15
CA SER A 700 13.64 -23.74 27.36
C SER A 700 14.19 -22.68 26.40
N THR A 701 15.52 -22.58 26.26
CA THR A 701 16.17 -21.64 25.32
C THR A 701 16.67 -22.39 24.10
N LEU A 702 16.49 -21.82 22.90
CA LEU A 702 16.99 -22.43 21.67
C LEU A 702 18.46 -22.07 21.47
N VAL A 703 19.33 -23.08 21.52
CA VAL A 703 20.78 -22.93 21.38
C VAL A 703 21.20 -23.42 20.00
N PHE A 704 21.83 -22.54 19.22
CA PHE A 704 22.36 -22.85 17.90
C PHE A 704 23.78 -23.40 17.99
N SER A 705 24.02 -24.53 17.33
CA SER A 705 25.31 -25.24 17.26
C SER A 705 26.01 -25.07 15.89
N GLY A 706 25.34 -24.46 14.92
CA GLY A 706 25.86 -24.21 13.58
C GLY A 706 24.97 -23.26 12.77
N ALA A 707 25.47 -22.81 11.62
CA ALA A 707 24.70 -22.07 10.62
C ALA A 707 23.85 -23.03 9.76
N GLY A 708 22.78 -22.50 9.18
CA GLY A 708 21.82 -23.25 8.37
C GLY A 708 20.39 -23.10 8.88
N ASP A 709 19.46 -23.78 8.21
CA ASP A 709 18.05 -23.74 8.56
C ASP A 709 17.74 -24.67 9.74
N VAL A 710 17.04 -24.14 10.73
CA VAL A 710 16.53 -24.87 11.90
C VAL A 710 15.01 -24.89 11.83
N VAL A 711 14.41 -26.08 11.79
CA VAL A 711 12.95 -26.23 11.80
C VAL A 711 12.50 -26.59 13.22
N VAL A 712 11.65 -25.75 13.80
CA VAL A 712 11.04 -25.99 15.12
C VAL A 712 9.55 -26.23 14.94
N ARG A 713 9.03 -27.28 15.57
CA ARG A 713 7.60 -27.54 15.67
C ARG A 713 7.10 -27.19 17.06
N ALA A 714 6.00 -26.47 17.09
CA ALA A 714 5.20 -26.23 18.27
C ALA A 714 3.91 -27.05 18.18
N SER A 715 3.54 -27.74 19.26
CA SER A 715 2.40 -28.66 19.33
C SER A 715 1.52 -28.39 20.55
N GLN A 716 0.20 -28.45 20.33
CA GLN A 716 -0.83 -28.37 21.35
C GLN A 716 -1.83 -29.51 21.14
N ALA A 717 -2.01 -30.35 22.17
CA ALA A 717 -2.88 -31.52 22.11
C ALA A 717 -4.38 -31.17 22.06
N GLY A 718 -4.76 -29.96 22.47
CA GLY A 718 -6.17 -29.57 22.62
C GLY A 718 -6.83 -30.19 23.84
N ASN A 719 -8.16 -30.09 23.91
CA ASN A 719 -8.98 -30.55 25.03
C ASN A 719 -10.44 -30.79 24.56
N GLU A 720 -11.41 -30.81 25.49
CA GLU A 720 -12.84 -30.95 25.17
C GLU A 720 -13.37 -29.81 24.28
N GLN A 721 -12.77 -28.62 24.40
CA GLN A 721 -13.18 -27.38 23.75
C GLN A 721 -12.39 -27.09 22.48
N TYR A 722 -11.16 -27.58 22.35
CA TYR A 722 -10.28 -27.30 21.22
C TYR A 722 -9.68 -28.57 20.60
N PHE A 723 -9.68 -28.64 19.28
CA PHE A 723 -8.95 -29.68 18.51
C PHE A 723 -7.44 -29.50 18.66
N PRO A 724 -6.63 -30.56 18.53
CA PRO A 724 -5.17 -30.45 18.50
C PRO A 724 -4.68 -29.50 17.40
N ALA A 725 -3.55 -28.82 17.61
CA ALA A 725 -2.91 -27.96 16.62
C ALA A 725 -1.39 -28.12 16.65
N THR A 726 -0.76 -27.92 15.49
CA THR A 726 0.69 -27.89 15.33
C THR A 726 1.07 -26.73 14.40
N ALA A 727 2.18 -26.07 14.67
CA ALA A 727 2.77 -25.06 13.78
C ALA A 727 4.28 -25.30 13.68
N GLU A 728 4.87 -25.02 12.51
CA GLU A 728 6.31 -25.11 12.29
C GLU A 728 6.86 -23.74 11.90
N ILE A 729 8.08 -23.44 12.35
CA ILE A 729 8.85 -22.27 11.93
C ILE A 729 10.23 -22.70 11.47
N THR A 730 10.69 -22.13 10.36
CA THR A 730 12.07 -22.27 9.90
C THR A 730 12.85 -21.02 10.29
N ILE A 731 13.91 -21.19 11.07
CA ILE A 731 14.82 -20.14 11.51
C ILE A 731 16.11 -20.27 10.70
N HIS A 732 16.44 -19.23 9.93
CA HIS A 732 17.68 -19.19 9.17
C HIS A 732 18.82 -18.65 10.03
N VAL A 733 19.83 -19.47 10.29
CA VAL A 733 21.06 -19.07 10.98
C VAL A 733 22.14 -18.76 9.94
N SER A 734 22.51 -17.49 9.83
CA SER A 734 23.54 -17.02 8.91
C SER A 734 24.94 -17.47 9.36
N LYS A 735 25.87 -17.62 8.41
CA LYS A 735 27.28 -17.85 8.75
C LYS A 735 27.90 -16.60 9.37
N ALA A 736 28.84 -16.80 10.29
CA ALA A 736 29.63 -15.73 10.88
C ALA A 736 30.65 -15.19 9.88
N ALA A 737 30.75 -13.86 9.80
CA ALA A 737 31.79 -13.22 9.02
C ALA A 737 33.18 -13.45 9.67
N GLN A 738 34.20 -13.57 8.83
CA GLN A 738 35.60 -13.53 9.25
C GLN A 738 36.40 -12.60 8.36
N THR A 739 37.60 -12.22 8.80
CA THR A 739 38.49 -11.34 8.03
C THR A 739 39.85 -11.98 7.82
N VAL A 740 40.52 -11.63 6.72
CA VAL A 740 41.93 -11.97 6.47
C VAL A 740 42.72 -10.67 6.52
N THR A 741 43.71 -10.61 7.40
CA THR A 741 44.68 -9.51 7.44
C THR A 741 45.92 -9.93 6.68
N PHE A 742 46.31 -9.19 5.63
CA PHE A 742 47.50 -9.47 4.84
C PHE A 742 48.50 -8.30 5.00
N PRO A 743 49.57 -8.45 5.79
CA PRO A 743 50.57 -7.41 5.97
C PRO A 743 51.26 -7.01 4.66
N VAL A 744 51.63 -5.73 4.56
CA VAL A 744 52.33 -5.20 3.40
C VAL A 744 53.71 -5.85 3.25
N ILE A 745 54.04 -6.22 2.02
CA ILE A 745 55.31 -6.84 1.67
C ILE A 745 56.20 -5.81 0.99
N ALA A 746 57.36 -5.53 1.58
CA ALA A 746 58.33 -4.60 1.04
C ALA A 746 58.84 -5.04 -0.36
N PRO A 747 59.24 -4.09 -1.23
CA PRO A 747 59.79 -4.40 -2.54
C PRO A 747 60.94 -5.42 -2.48
N ARG A 748 61.05 -6.24 -3.52
CA ARG A 748 62.04 -7.34 -3.61
C ARG A 748 62.69 -7.37 -4.98
N LEU A 749 63.89 -7.93 -5.07
CA LEU A 749 64.52 -8.17 -6.37
C LEU A 749 63.91 -9.43 -7.03
N LYS A 750 63.94 -9.47 -8.37
CA LYS A 750 63.63 -10.67 -9.15
C LYS A 750 64.48 -11.84 -8.64
N HIS A 751 63.88 -13.02 -8.57
CA HIS A 751 64.43 -14.26 -8.02
C HIS A 751 64.62 -14.30 -6.49
N GLN A 752 64.39 -13.20 -5.76
CA GLN A 752 64.28 -13.26 -4.31
C GLN A 752 62.97 -13.90 -3.89
N THR A 753 62.97 -14.39 -2.65
CA THR A 753 61.78 -14.88 -1.97
C THR A 753 61.20 -13.82 -1.03
N ALA A 754 59.89 -13.88 -0.83
CA ALA A 754 59.20 -13.15 0.22
C ALA A 754 58.34 -14.11 1.05
N THR A 755 58.31 -13.89 2.36
CA THR A 755 57.43 -14.63 3.26
C THR A 755 56.03 -14.02 3.22
N LEU A 756 55.03 -14.87 3.11
CA LEU A 756 53.62 -14.53 3.16
C LEU A 756 53.10 -14.83 4.58
N SER A 757 52.57 -13.81 5.27
CA SER A 757 52.21 -13.90 6.69
C SER A 757 50.81 -13.36 6.97
N ALA A 758 49.86 -13.60 6.06
CA ALA A 758 48.47 -13.28 6.28
C ALA A 758 47.86 -14.18 7.36
N THR A 759 46.93 -13.62 8.12
CA THR A 759 46.24 -14.29 9.22
C THR A 759 44.74 -14.10 9.11
N ALA A 760 43.96 -15.17 9.31
CA ALA A 760 42.51 -15.07 9.45
C ALA A 760 42.13 -14.71 10.89
N SER A 761 41.05 -13.96 11.09
CA SER A 761 40.54 -13.62 12.44
C SER A 761 40.08 -14.84 13.24
N THR A 762 39.78 -15.95 12.57
CA THR A 762 39.47 -17.26 13.16
C THR A 762 40.72 -18.00 13.66
N GLY A 763 41.92 -17.53 13.32
CA GLY A 763 43.18 -18.23 13.58
C GLY A 763 43.46 -19.41 12.65
N TRP A 764 42.57 -19.69 11.69
CA TRP A 764 42.73 -20.79 10.74
C TRP A 764 43.76 -20.49 9.64
N PRO A 765 44.45 -21.52 9.13
CA PRO A 765 45.49 -21.35 8.11
C PRO A 765 44.90 -20.83 6.80
N VAL A 766 45.51 -19.78 6.25
CA VAL A 766 45.15 -19.24 4.93
C VAL A 766 45.90 -19.97 3.82
N THR A 767 45.34 -19.94 2.62
CA THR A 767 45.98 -20.41 1.39
C THR A 767 46.39 -19.21 0.54
N TYR A 768 47.46 -19.33 -0.23
CA TYR A 768 47.94 -18.25 -1.09
C TYR A 768 47.89 -18.63 -2.57
N SER A 769 47.52 -17.68 -3.42
CA SER A 769 47.60 -17.81 -4.87
C SER A 769 48.13 -16.53 -5.51
N VAL A 770 48.81 -16.69 -6.64
CA VAL A 770 49.21 -15.55 -7.47
C VAL A 770 48.01 -15.16 -8.32
N VAL A 771 47.54 -13.93 -8.16
CA VAL A 771 46.43 -13.35 -8.94
C VAL A 771 46.95 -12.80 -10.27
N SER A 772 48.13 -12.15 -10.24
CA SER A 772 48.79 -11.61 -11.44
C SER A 772 50.30 -11.39 -11.22
N GLY A 773 51.06 -11.34 -12.32
CA GLY A 773 52.53 -11.25 -12.32
C GLY A 773 53.22 -12.60 -12.15
N GLY A 774 54.55 -12.61 -12.25
CA GLY A 774 55.35 -13.83 -12.14
C GLY A 774 55.81 -14.13 -10.71
N GLY A 775 55.26 -15.19 -10.12
CA GLY A 775 55.73 -15.76 -8.87
C GLY A 775 55.32 -17.23 -8.72
N ILE A 776 56.14 -18.00 -8.01
CA ILE A 776 55.85 -19.39 -7.66
C ILE A 776 55.75 -19.47 -6.14
N ILE A 777 54.58 -19.89 -5.64
CA ILE A 777 54.33 -20.04 -4.22
C ILE A 777 54.65 -21.49 -3.81
N THR A 778 55.42 -21.64 -2.74
CA THR A 778 55.68 -22.91 -2.07
C THR A 778 55.55 -22.67 -0.58
N ASP A 779 54.57 -23.33 0.04
CA ASP A 779 54.13 -23.07 1.40
C ASP A 779 53.83 -21.56 1.63
N ASN A 780 54.46 -20.94 2.62
CA ASN A 780 54.32 -19.52 2.94
C ASN A 780 55.42 -18.65 2.32
N GLN A 781 56.08 -19.13 1.24
CA GLN A 781 57.09 -18.36 0.52
C GLN A 781 56.67 -18.18 -0.93
N ILE A 782 56.85 -16.96 -1.46
CA ILE A 782 56.74 -16.69 -2.89
C ILE A 782 58.13 -16.42 -3.46
N LYS A 783 58.53 -17.18 -4.49
CA LYS A 783 59.71 -16.89 -5.32
C LYS A 783 59.29 -16.05 -6.52
N LEU A 784 59.83 -14.85 -6.63
CA LEU A 784 59.44 -13.87 -7.64
C LEU A 784 60.18 -14.16 -8.95
N THR A 785 59.45 -14.38 -10.04
CA THR A 785 60.03 -14.80 -11.33
C THR A 785 60.01 -13.71 -12.39
N GLU A 786 59.17 -12.69 -12.22
CA GLU A 786 59.05 -11.55 -13.13
C GLU A 786 59.15 -10.23 -12.38
N GLU A 787 59.62 -9.20 -13.10
CA GLU A 787 59.70 -7.83 -12.61
C GLU A 787 58.31 -7.16 -12.66
N GLY A 788 58.10 -6.06 -11.92
CA GLY A 788 56.79 -5.38 -11.85
C GLY A 788 55.95 -5.80 -10.66
N LEU A 789 54.65 -5.48 -10.69
CA LEU A 789 53.73 -5.83 -9.61
C LEU A 789 53.31 -7.29 -9.69
N VAL A 790 53.58 -8.03 -8.62
CA VAL A 790 53.03 -9.36 -8.37
C VAL A 790 51.92 -9.22 -7.34
N MET A 791 50.70 -9.60 -7.70
CA MET A 791 49.55 -9.58 -6.78
C MET A 791 49.30 -10.98 -6.24
N VAL A 792 49.26 -11.08 -4.92
CA VAL A 792 49.04 -12.34 -4.20
C VAL A 792 47.75 -12.22 -3.41
N ARG A 793 46.90 -13.24 -3.48
CA ARG A 793 45.69 -13.36 -2.66
C ARG A 793 45.94 -14.35 -1.54
N ALA A 794 45.59 -13.95 -0.32
CA ALA A 794 45.44 -14.86 0.81
C ALA A 794 43.95 -15.14 0.99
N THR A 795 43.56 -16.42 0.99
CA THR A 795 42.16 -16.85 1.15
C THR A 795 42.02 -17.80 2.32
N GLN A 796 41.09 -17.49 3.22
CA GLN A 796 40.48 -18.46 4.12
C GLN A 796 39.13 -18.88 3.52
N ALA A 797 38.99 -20.17 3.21
CA ALA A 797 37.80 -20.72 2.56
C ALA A 797 36.54 -20.62 3.44
N GLY A 798 36.71 -20.49 4.77
CA GLY A 798 35.60 -20.62 5.70
C GLY A 798 35.14 -22.07 5.83
N ASN A 799 33.95 -22.28 6.40
CA ASN A 799 33.38 -23.60 6.57
C ASN A 799 31.85 -23.53 6.57
N GLU A 800 31.18 -24.54 7.15
CA GLU A 800 29.73 -24.55 7.34
C GLU A 800 29.20 -23.38 8.18
N ASN A 801 30.02 -22.82 9.08
CA ASN A 801 29.62 -21.81 10.05
C ASN A 801 30.21 -20.42 9.83
N TYR A 802 31.29 -20.31 9.04
CA TYR A 802 31.95 -19.04 8.72
C TYR A 802 32.05 -18.80 7.22
N ASP A 803 31.85 -17.55 6.80
CA ASP A 803 31.99 -17.13 5.41
C ASP A 803 33.45 -17.18 4.92
N THR A 804 33.65 -17.31 3.61
CA THR A 804 34.97 -17.16 2.99
C THR A 804 35.49 -15.72 3.18
N ALA A 805 36.78 -15.57 3.46
CA ALA A 805 37.43 -14.27 3.52
C ALA A 805 38.74 -14.28 2.74
N SER A 806 39.04 -13.17 2.06
CA SER A 806 40.29 -13.02 1.33
C SER A 806 40.83 -11.61 1.40
N ALA A 807 42.15 -11.47 1.32
CA ALA A 807 42.82 -10.19 1.16
C ALA A 807 43.89 -10.30 0.07
N ASP A 808 44.06 -9.22 -0.69
CA ASP A 808 45.08 -9.12 -1.73
C ASP A 808 46.23 -8.24 -1.26
N GLN A 809 47.44 -8.65 -1.58
CA GLN A 809 48.63 -7.86 -1.36
C GLN A 809 49.50 -7.82 -2.61
N SER A 810 49.96 -6.61 -2.96
CA SER A 810 50.89 -6.40 -4.06
C SER A 810 52.34 -6.39 -3.55
N ILE A 811 53.22 -6.98 -4.34
CA ILE A 811 54.67 -6.97 -4.16
C ILE A 811 55.28 -6.30 -5.40
N LEU A 812 56.02 -5.21 -5.20
CA LEU A 812 56.79 -4.60 -6.28
C LEU A 812 58.11 -5.35 -6.45
N VAL A 813 58.32 -5.95 -7.63
CA VAL A 813 59.52 -6.73 -7.97
C VAL A 813 60.44 -5.92 -8.88
N LEU A 814 61.72 -5.84 -8.51
CA LEU A 814 62.75 -5.05 -9.19
C LEU A 814 63.76 -5.94 -9.91
N GLY A 815 64.11 -5.61 -11.16
CA GLY A 815 65.13 -6.32 -11.93
C GLY A 815 66.57 -5.90 -11.62
N PRO A 816 67.56 -6.81 -11.69
CA PRO A 816 68.99 -6.45 -11.63
C PRO A 816 69.56 -5.91 -12.96
N GLY A 817 68.81 -5.95 -14.06
CA GLY A 817 69.23 -5.42 -15.35
C GLY A 817 68.92 -3.92 -15.47
N VAL A 818 69.76 -3.19 -16.20
CA VAL A 818 69.41 -1.87 -16.72
C VAL A 818 68.10 -2.03 -17.49
N ILE A 819 66.98 -1.62 -16.90
CA ILE A 819 65.68 -1.67 -17.55
C ILE A 819 65.82 -0.86 -18.83
N LYS A 820 65.81 -1.53 -19.97
CA LYS A 820 65.55 -0.88 -21.25
C LYS A 820 64.17 -0.27 -21.09
N ASP A 821 64.09 1.05 -20.93
CA ASP A 821 62.87 1.75 -20.57
C ASP A 821 61.80 1.51 -21.65
N PRO A 822 60.89 0.52 -21.50
CA PRO A 822 59.99 0.18 -22.59
C PRO A 822 58.83 1.20 -22.65
N ILE A 823 58.59 1.90 -21.53
CA ILE A 823 57.72 3.06 -21.43
C ILE A 823 58.61 4.26 -21.14
N ASP A 824 59.12 4.90 -22.19
CA ASP A 824 60.01 6.06 -22.09
C ASP A 824 59.35 7.19 -21.29
N ILE A 825 59.82 7.41 -20.06
CA ILE A 825 59.27 8.40 -19.13
C ILE A 825 60.34 9.35 -18.61
N LYS A 826 59.95 10.63 -18.54
CA LYS A 826 60.70 11.66 -17.85
C LYS A 826 60.00 12.02 -16.54
N VAL A 827 60.73 11.90 -15.44
CA VAL A 827 60.25 12.28 -14.10
C VAL A 827 60.97 13.54 -13.65
N TYR A 828 60.24 14.63 -13.44
CA TYR A 828 60.85 15.90 -13.05
C TYR A 828 59.94 16.77 -12.15
N PRO A 829 60.52 17.52 -11.20
CA PRO A 829 61.89 17.42 -10.74
C PRO A 829 62.13 16.09 -10.01
N ASN A 830 63.31 15.49 -10.18
CA ASN A 830 63.79 14.35 -9.39
C ASN A 830 65.29 14.55 -9.12
N PRO A 831 65.71 14.97 -7.92
CA PRO A 831 64.94 14.94 -6.67
C PRO A 831 63.78 15.95 -6.59
N THR A 832 62.71 15.64 -5.85
CA THR A 832 61.53 16.52 -5.64
C THR A 832 61.40 16.96 -4.18
N ARG A 833 60.76 18.12 -3.95
CA ARG A 833 60.29 18.55 -2.61
C ARG A 833 58.81 18.23 -2.35
N GLY A 834 58.13 17.58 -3.29
CA GLY A 834 56.74 17.16 -3.14
C GLY A 834 56.07 16.94 -4.49
N PRO A 835 55.70 18.02 -5.22
CA PRO A 835 55.14 17.90 -6.57
C PRO A 835 56.17 17.35 -7.56
N LEU A 836 55.78 16.37 -8.36
CA LEU A 836 56.56 15.90 -9.51
C LEU A 836 55.63 15.59 -10.69
N THR A 837 56.16 15.75 -11.89
CA THR A 837 55.49 15.39 -13.13
C THR A 837 56.15 14.15 -13.71
N VAL A 838 55.33 13.18 -14.11
CA VAL A 838 55.74 12.03 -14.91
C VAL A 838 55.21 12.24 -16.32
N GLN A 839 56.10 12.40 -17.29
CA GLN A 839 55.77 12.63 -18.69
C GLN A 839 56.17 11.44 -19.56
N LEU A 840 55.20 10.84 -20.23
CA LEU A 840 55.40 9.86 -21.31
C LEU A 840 56.05 10.57 -22.51
N GLN A 841 57.26 10.14 -22.89
CA GLN A 841 57.96 10.67 -24.07
C GLN A 841 57.41 10.07 -25.38
N SER A 842 56.92 8.83 -25.31
CA SER A 842 56.20 8.15 -26.39
C SER A 842 54.98 7.45 -25.82
N LYS A 843 53.78 7.80 -26.31
CA LYS A 843 52.51 7.24 -25.83
C LYS A 843 51.91 6.28 -26.86
N LYS A 844 51.59 5.06 -26.43
CA LYS A 844 50.79 4.09 -27.18
C LYS A 844 49.31 4.30 -26.91
N GLU A 845 48.46 3.73 -27.75
CA GLU A 845 47.02 3.69 -27.51
C GLU A 845 46.68 2.64 -26.44
N ALA A 846 46.91 3.01 -25.18
CA ALA A 846 46.72 2.16 -24.02
C ALA A 846 46.36 3.00 -22.79
N THR A 847 45.88 2.33 -21.73
CA THR A 847 45.68 2.96 -20.43
C THR A 847 46.97 2.87 -19.62
N TYR A 848 47.50 4.02 -19.21
CA TYR A 848 48.70 4.09 -18.37
C TYR A 848 48.32 4.22 -16.90
N THR A 849 48.90 3.39 -16.04
CA THR A 849 48.77 3.49 -14.58
C THR A 849 50.10 3.85 -13.95
N PHE A 850 50.06 4.78 -13.00
CA PHE A 850 51.20 5.31 -12.26
C PHE A 850 50.97 5.05 -10.78
N ARG A 851 51.86 4.29 -10.15
CA ARG A 851 51.79 3.94 -8.72
C ARG A 851 53.11 4.29 -8.06
N VAL A 852 53.08 5.03 -6.96
CA VAL A 852 54.27 5.33 -6.15
C VAL A 852 54.22 4.50 -4.89
N PHE A 853 55.29 3.77 -4.62
CA PHE A 853 55.47 2.94 -3.43
C PHE A 853 56.56 3.50 -2.52
N ASP A 854 56.37 3.40 -1.21
CA ASP A 854 57.45 3.62 -0.23
C ASP A 854 58.37 2.39 -0.10
N ARG A 855 59.40 2.47 0.75
CA ARG A 855 60.32 1.35 1.00
C ARG A 855 59.68 0.17 1.72
N ALA A 856 58.58 0.39 2.43
CA ALA A 856 57.83 -0.67 3.08
C ALA A 856 56.87 -1.38 2.12
N GLY A 857 56.66 -0.85 0.91
CA GLY A 857 55.77 -1.40 -0.11
C GLY A 857 54.37 -0.80 -0.09
N ASN A 858 54.11 0.24 0.73
CA ASN A 858 52.83 0.92 0.75
C ASN A 858 52.69 1.78 -0.51
N GLN A 859 51.55 1.69 -1.19
CA GLN A 859 51.22 2.64 -2.26
C GLN A 859 50.86 4.00 -1.64
N VAL A 860 51.63 5.02 -1.95
CA VAL A 860 51.51 6.37 -1.38
C VAL A 860 50.99 7.42 -2.37
N ALA A 861 51.02 7.13 -3.67
CA ALA A 861 50.38 7.95 -4.70
C ALA A 861 49.94 7.12 -5.92
N TYR A 862 48.93 7.63 -6.63
CA TYR A 862 48.31 6.95 -7.77
C TYR A 862 47.82 7.96 -8.82
N ALA A 863 47.98 7.63 -10.10
CA ALA A 863 47.33 8.33 -11.21
C ALA A 863 47.07 7.39 -12.39
N ILE A 864 46.16 7.77 -13.28
CA ILE A 864 45.83 7.04 -14.51
C ILE A 864 45.77 8.04 -15.67
N ILE A 865 46.26 7.63 -16.84
CA ILE A 865 45.86 8.22 -18.12
C ILE A 865 45.06 7.15 -18.88
N PRO A 866 43.72 7.27 -18.97
CA PRO A 866 42.88 6.33 -19.71
C PRO A 866 43.23 6.29 -21.21
N GLN A 867 42.99 5.15 -21.85
CA GLN A 867 43.05 5.03 -23.31
C GLN A 867 42.15 6.09 -23.98
N GLY A 868 42.62 6.69 -25.08
CA GLY A 868 41.90 7.73 -25.82
C GLY A 868 42.05 9.16 -25.29
N GLN A 869 42.66 9.36 -24.11
CA GLN A 869 42.98 10.71 -23.61
C GLN A 869 44.19 11.30 -24.34
N ALA A 870 44.21 12.63 -24.56
CA ALA A 870 45.34 13.32 -25.20
C ALA A 870 46.54 13.54 -24.25
N ASP A 871 46.32 13.43 -22.94
CA ASP A 871 47.35 13.70 -21.94
C ASP A 871 48.56 12.77 -22.09
N THR A 872 49.75 13.37 -21.99
CA THR A 872 51.04 12.67 -22.00
C THR A 872 51.77 12.77 -20.68
N TYR A 873 51.17 13.37 -19.65
CA TYR A 873 51.78 13.51 -18.34
C TYR A 873 50.78 13.42 -17.20
N VAL A 874 51.26 13.06 -16.01
CA VAL A 874 50.52 13.13 -14.74
C VAL A 874 51.32 13.91 -13.71
N SER A 875 50.61 14.63 -12.85
CA SER A 875 51.19 15.28 -11.67
C SER A 875 50.91 14.44 -10.43
N LEU A 876 51.97 14.09 -9.71
CA LEU A 876 51.90 13.36 -8.44
C LEU A 876 52.43 14.26 -7.34
N ASN A 877 51.72 14.34 -6.22
CA ASN A 877 52.10 15.20 -5.10
C ASN A 877 52.52 14.37 -3.88
N LEU A 878 53.81 14.37 -3.59
CA LEU A 878 54.43 13.69 -2.46
C LEU A 878 54.76 14.65 -1.30
N SER A 879 54.18 15.86 -1.27
CA SER A 879 54.56 16.89 -0.28
C SER A 879 54.33 16.47 1.17
N ALA A 880 53.32 15.63 1.41
CA ALA A 880 52.97 15.13 2.74
C ALA A 880 53.84 13.94 3.19
N LEU A 881 54.74 13.46 2.34
CA LEU A 881 55.55 12.26 2.60
C LEU A 881 56.94 12.63 3.14
N ARG A 882 57.55 11.70 3.86
CA ARG A 882 58.87 11.88 4.50
C ARG A 882 59.99 11.96 3.47
N HIS A 883 61.14 12.48 3.87
CA HIS A 883 62.34 12.44 3.04
C HIS A 883 62.84 11.00 2.93
N ASP A 884 62.64 10.40 1.75
CA ASP A 884 62.99 9.00 1.49
C ASP A 884 63.09 8.73 -0.02
N LEU A 885 63.53 7.54 -0.37
CA LEU A 885 63.44 6.99 -1.72
C LEU A 885 62.09 6.31 -1.91
N TYR A 886 61.36 6.74 -2.93
CA TYR A 886 60.12 6.15 -3.39
C TYR A 886 60.32 5.45 -4.73
N LEU A 887 59.46 4.50 -5.06
CA LEU A 887 59.50 3.74 -6.30
C LEU A 887 58.24 4.02 -7.11
N LEU A 888 58.40 4.66 -8.26
CA LEU A 888 57.35 4.84 -9.25
C LEU A 888 57.31 3.63 -10.17
N HIS A 889 56.18 2.93 -10.21
CA HIS A 889 55.85 1.91 -11.18
C HIS A 889 54.86 2.47 -12.20
N VAL A 890 55.21 2.41 -13.48
CA VAL A 890 54.37 2.81 -14.61
C VAL A 890 54.11 1.59 -15.49
N THR A 891 52.86 1.37 -15.92
CA THR A 891 52.52 0.32 -16.89
C THR A 891 51.43 0.77 -17.84
N ASP A 892 51.46 0.29 -19.08
CA ASP A 892 50.42 0.46 -20.10
C ASP A 892 49.54 -0.79 -20.26
N GLY A 893 49.68 -1.77 -19.35
CA GLY A 893 49.03 -3.08 -19.41
C GLY A 893 49.87 -4.16 -20.08
N THR A 894 50.87 -3.80 -20.90
CA THR A 894 51.80 -4.74 -21.55
C THR A 894 53.23 -4.54 -21.06
N ASP A 895 53.73 -3.32 -21.19
CA ASP A 895 55.04 -2.90 -20.77
C ASP A 895 55.01 -2.30 -19.36
N LYS A 896 56.20 -2.23 -18.74
CA LYS A 896 56.37 -1.71 -17.37
C LYS A 896 57.72 -1.04 -17.19
N THR A 897 57.71 0.07 -16.45
CA THR A 897 58.92 0.81 -16.06
C THR A 897 58.88 1.09 -14.56
N VAL A 898 60.02 0.94 -13.89
CA VAL A 898 60.22 1.41 -12.50
C VAL A 898 61.25 2.54 -12.47
N ARG A 899 60.98 3.60 -11.70
CA ARG A 899 61.89 4.73 -11.46
C ARG A 899 61.98 5.04 -9.96
N GLY A 900 63.20 5.27 -9.48
CA GLY A 900 63.41 5.82 -8.14
C GLY A 900 63.08 7.31 -8.12
N ILE A 901 62.29 7.75 -7.14
CA ILE A 901 62.00 9.16 -6.86
C ILE A 901 62.67 9.50 -5.54
N LEU A 902 63.62 10.43 -5.55
CA LEU A 902 64.22 10.95 -4.32
C LEU A 902 63.39 12.13 -3.83
N LYS A 903 62.72 11.97 -2.68
CA LYS A 903 62.03 13.06 -1.98
C LYS A 903 62.99 13.66 -0.96
N LEU A 904 63.35 14.93 -1.16
CA LEU A 904 64.20 15.73 -0.28
C LEU A 904 63.40 16.61 0.68
#